data_AF-A0A7N9ASA6-F1
#
_entry.id   AF-A0A7N9ASA6-F1
#
_cell.length_a   1.000
_cell.length_b   1.000
_cell.length_c   1.000
_cell.angle_alpha   90.00
_cell.angle_beta   90.00
_cell.angle_gamma   90.00
#
_symmetry.space_group_name_H-M   'P 1'
#
loop_
_entity.id
_entity.type
_entity.pdbx_description
1 polymer ?
#
loop_
_entity_poly.entity_id
_entity_poly.type
_entity_poly.pdbx_seq_one_letter_code
_entity_poly.pdbx_strand_id
1 'polypeptide(L)'
;MTQNSGSIPSLTAGQTQSKDTNYFTAVSESLSKEPPCLFKPATSSEGPKKLDQPKVPETHSTGNGVLNKSSSACQGMGVSAGGRGSGLGGLTATSGAQSISKSSNNGTSVGGLGMQSGFNTSDSHQNLFLQASKEPTNPFLSVLKDQSKVRRLKQSGESFLQDGSCINVAPHLHKCRECRLERYRKYRNTEEDSDEDDDPNVACRFFHFRRLAFTRKGVLRVEGFLSPQQSDSMAMGLWLPVPAVQEGLDLDTSKYILANVGDQFCQLVMSEKEAMMMVEPHQKVAWKRAVRGVREMCDVCETTLFNIHWVCRKCGFGVCLDCYRLRRNRPREEDEVFSWLKCAKGQPHEPQNLMPTQIIPGTALYNIGDMVHSVRGKWGIKANCPCASRHTKPLVQTPAIKTEITQIAAPSDSVGGERVSSSSNSTSGTSSPCNLTQSSAKESRSSGEGNSSALHWLADLATQKAKDDTRGNDKLKSSLPNFLDHIIASVVETKKLSVLGGRKDGVMGLSVLEPHTSHSWLCDGRLLCLQDPGNSNNWKIFRECWKQGQPVLVSGIHKNLKANLWQPRAFSDEFGDQDVDLVNCRNCAIISDVKVREFWDGFQVISKRLQDSDGQPMVLKLKDWPPGEDFRDMMPSRFHDLMENLPLPEYTKRDGRLNLAARLPNFFVRPDLGPKMYNAYGLISTEDRKVGTTNLHLDVSDAVNVMVYVGVPEGDENQEEQVMTTIEEGDVDEMTKRRVYEGEEKPGALWHIYAAKDAEKIRELLRKVGEEQGQENPPDHDPIHDQSWYLDQVLRRRLYEEYGVQGWAIVQFLGDAVFIPAGAPHQVHNLYSCIKVAEDFVSPEHVRHCFRLTQEFRHLSTTHTNHEDKLQVKNIIYHAVKDAIGTLKAHESKLARP
;
A
#
# COMPACT_ATOMS: atom_id res chain seq x y z
N MET A 1 35.11 -9.63 -52.06
CA MET A 1 35.71 -10.62 -52.98
C MET A 1 34.93 -11.92 -52.84
N THR A 2 34.65 -12.63 -53.96
CA THR A 2 34.25 -14.06 -54.07
C THR A 2 33.16 -14.60 -53.10
N GLN A 3 31.92 -14.90 -53.58
CA GLN A 3 31.50 -16.19 -54.19
C GLN A 3 31.50 -17.38 -53.18
N ASN A 4 30.56 -18.33 -53.14
CA ASN A 4 29.56 -18.71 -54.15
C ASN A 4 28.34 -19.50 -53.59
N SER A 5 27.16 -19.28 -54.20
CA SER A 5 26.15 -20.24 -54.68
C SER A 5 25.77 -21.57 -53.97
N GLY A 6 24.44 -21.76 -53.79
CA GLY A 6 23.70 -22.97 -54.22
C GLY A 6 23.34 -24.00 -53.13
N SER A 7 22.26 -24.80 -53.22
CA SER A 7 21.14 -24.89 -54.18
C SER A 7 19.93 -25.63 -53.55
N ILE A 8 18.71 -25.41 -54.05
CA ILE A 8 17.47 -26.15 -53.67
C ILE A 8 17.44 -27.52 -54.39
N PRO A 9 16.75 -28.54 -53.84
CA PRO A 9 15.63 -29.11 -54.60
C PRO A 9 14.40 -29.43 -53.74
N SER A 10 13.22 -29.06 -54.26
CA SER A 10 11.92 -29.62 -53.86
C SER A 10 11.63 -30.90 -54.65
N LEU A 11 10.83 -31.85 -54.12
CA LEU A 11 9.85 -32.62 -54.94
C LEU A 11 8.89 -33.51 -54.09
N THR A 12 7.60 -33.40 -54.41
CA THR A 12 6.51 -34.41 -54.37
C THR A 12 6.21 -35.28 -53.12
N ALA A 13 5.06 -34.98 -52.52
CA ALA A 13 3.86 -35.83 -52.38
C ALA A 13 3.98 -37.37 -52.25
N GLY A 14 3.39 -37.90 -51.17
CA GLY A 14 2.95 -39.30 -51.06
C GLY A 14 1.69 -39.40 -50.18
N GLN A 15 0.60 -39.93 -50.73
CA GLN A 15 -0.62 -40.28 -49.97
C GLN A 15 -0.53 -41.73 -49.48
N THR A 16 -0.87 -41.97 -48.21
CA THR A 16 -1.29 -43.30 -47.74
C THR A 16 -2.39 -43.15 -46.69
N GLN A 17 -3.56 -43.71 -46.98
CA GLN A 17 -4.61 -43.95 -45.99
C GLN A 17 -4.40 -45.32 -45.34
N SER A 18 -4.57 -45.41 -44.03
CA SER A 18 -5.07 -46.63 -43.38
C SER A 18 -5.99 -46.24 -42.23
N LYS A 19 -7.06 -47.02 -42.06
CA LYS A 19 -8.11 -46.82 -41.05
C LYS A 19 -7.73 -47.56 -39.76
N ASP A 20 -8.30 -47.11 -38.65
CA ASP A 20 -9.12 -47.92 -37.70
C ASP A 20 -9.31 -47.11 -36.39
N THR A 21 -10.44 -46.39 -36.27
CA THR A 21 -11.63 -46.75 -35.47
C THR A 21 -11.50 -46.75 -33.95
N ASN A 22 -12.17 -45.75 -33.36
CA ASN A 22 -13.07 -45.85 -32.20
C ASN A 22 -12.54 -46.42 -30.87
N TYR A 23 -12.23 -45.52 -29.94
CA TYR A 23 -12.46 -45.77 -28.52
C TYR A 23 -12.70 -44.43 -27.76
N PHE A 24 -13.98 -44.05 -27.58
CA PHE A 24 -14.51 -43.24 -26.45
C PHE A 24 -15.97 -42.79 -26.73
N THR A 25 -16.94 -43.68 -26.49
CA THR A 25 -18.35 -43.35 -26.21
C THR A 25 -18.94 -44.51 -25.39
N ALA A 26 -19.83 -44.21 -24.44
CA ALA A 26 -20.10 -44.99 -23.21
C ALA A 26 -18.88 -44.98 -22.24
N VAL A 27 -19.03 -44.70 -20.95
CA VAL A 27 -20.18 -44.97 -20.07
C VAL A 27 -20.80 -43.69 -19.49
N SER A 28 -22.08 -43.47 -19.81
CA SER A 28 -23.06 -42.95 -18.84
C SER A 28 -23.92 -44.12 -18.36
N GLU A 29 -24.70 -43.88 -17.30
CA GLU A 29 -25.56 -44.85 -16.58
C GLU A 29 -24.83 -45.72 -15.52
N SER A 30 -25.58 -46.03 -14.46
CA SER A 30 -25.20 -46.70 -13.20
C SER A 30 -24.53 -45.79 -12.15
N LEU A 31 -25.09 -45.58 -10.93
CA LEU A 31 -26.30 -46.15 -10.32
C LEU A 31 -26.93 -45.16 -9.31
N SER A 32 -28.24 -44.96 -9.41
CA SER A 32 -29.07 -44.46 -8.32
C SER A 32 -29.30 -45.57 -7.29
N LYS A 33 -29.21 -45.27 -5.97
CA LYS A 33 -29.83 -46.04 -4.86
C LYS A 33 -29.59 -45.38 -3.49
N GLU A 34 -30.67 -44.94 -2.83
CA GLU A 34 -30.85 -45.07 -1.37
C GLU A 34 -31.11 -46.56 -1.00
N PRO A 35 -31.33 -47.04 0.26
CA PRO A 35 -31.62 -46.37 1.56
C PRO A 35 -30.77 -47.02 2.72
N PRO A 36 -31.14 -47.08 4.03
CA PRO A 36 -32.34 -46.58 4.72
C PRO A 36 -32.19 -45.82 6.05
N CYS A 37 -33.30 -45.19 6.43
CA CYS A 37 -33.56 -44.62 7.75
C CYS A 37 -33.92 -45.71 8.77
N LEU A 38 -33.60 -45.48 10.04
CA LEU A 38 -34.24 -46.17 11.17
C LEU A 38 -34.57 -45.18 12.31
N PHE A 39 -35.80 -45.31 12.82
CA PHE A 39 -36.39 -44.70 14.03
C PHE A 39 -36.83 -43.21 14.06
N LYS A 40 -38.16 -43.07 14.03
CA LYS A 40 -39.06 -42.07 14.62
C LYS A 40 -40.38 -42.83 14.95
N PRO A 41 -41.37 -42.28 15.68
CA PRO A 41 -41.42 -41.02 16.43
C PRO A 41 -41.93 -41.20 17.89
N ALA A 42 -42.08 -40.09 18.62
CA ALA A 42 -43.13 -39.94 19.63
C ALA A 42 -43.76 -38.54 19.50
N THR A 43 -45.09 -38.44 19.61
CA THR A 43 -45.87 -37.20 19.43
C THR A 43 -47.08 -37.15 20.38
N SER A 44 -47.16 -36.10 21.19
CA SER A 44 -48.34 -35.57 21.88
C SER A 44 -47.98 -34.14 22.32
N SER A 45 -48.73 -33.08 22.00
CA SER A 45 -49.94 -32.57 22.70
C SER A 45 -49.66 -32.27 24.19
N GLU A 46 -49.97 -31.11 24.78
CA GLU A 46 -50.95 -30.05 24.47
C GLU A 46 -50.46 -28.66 24.96
N GLY A 47 -51.17 -27.58 24.62
CA GLY A 47 -51.32 -26.39 25.49
C GLY A 47 -52.78 -26.30 25.99
N PRO A 48 -53.25 -25.23 26.66
CA PRO A 48 -52.57 -23.98 27.03
C PRO A 48 -52.80 -23.59 28.52
N LYS A 49 -52.32 -22.40 28.94
CA LYS A 49 -52.98 -21.52 29.94
C LYS A 49 -52.44 -20.08 29.85
N LYS A 50 -53.17 -19.12 30.44
CA LYS A 50 -53.16 -17.67 30.12
C LYS A 50 -53.17 -16.83 31.41
N LEU A 51 -52.87 -15.53 31.30
CA LEU A 51 -52.95 -14.45 32.31
C LEU A 51 -51.74 -14.43 33.30
N ASP A 52 -51.25 -13.28 33.79
CA ASP A 52 -51.81 -11.91 33.80
C ASP A 52 -50.73 -10.78 33.71
N GLN A 53 -51.16 -9.53 33.51
CA GLN A 53 -50.34 -8.31 33.77
C GLN A 53 -50.49 -7.85 35.24
N PRO A 54 -49.64 -6.94 35.77
CA PRO A 54 -50.08 -5.52 35.79
C PRO A 54 -48.99 -4.41 35.80
N LYS A 55 -49.38 -3.27 35.20
CA LYS A 55 -49.19 -1.85 35.59
C LYS A 55 -47.81 -1.15 35.74
N VAL A 56 -47.89 0.12 35.33
CA VAL A 56 -46.97 1.27 35.42
C VAL A 56 -47.08 1.95 36.80
N PRO A 57 -46.08 2.76 37.22
CA PRO A 57 -46.39 4.10 37.73
C PRO A 57 -45.51 5.23 37.14
N GLU A 58 -45.98 6.47 37.32
CA GLU A 58 -45.48 7.70 36.67
C GLU A 58 -44.49 8.53 37.54
N THR A 59 -44.10 9.69 36.99
CA THR A 59 -43.10 10.69 37.41
C THR A 59 -43.34 11.42 38.74
N HIS A 60 -42.26 11.90 39.41
CA HIS A 60 -41.93 13.34 39.54
C HIS A 60 -40.74 13.72 40.46
N SER A 61 -39.88 14.63 39.96
CA SER A 61 -39.35 15.87 40.58
C SER A 61 -38.40 15.91 41.82
N THR A 62 -37.54 16.95 41.81
CA THR A 62 -36.62 17.49 42.86
C THR A 62 -35.36 16.66 43.21
N GLY A 63 -34.19 17.25 43.50
CA GLY A 63 -33.75 18.65 43.36
C GLY A 63 -32.40 18.96 44.07
N ASN A 64 -31.50 19.70 43.40
CA ASN A 64 -30.30 20.43 43.89
C ASN A 64 -29.22 19.76 44.77
N GLY A 65 -27.97 19.87 44.32
CA GLY A 65 -26.74 19.63 45.11
C GLY A 65 -25.48 20.03 44.33
N VAL A 66 -25.03 21.29 44.48
CA VAL A 66 -23.97 21.93 43.69
C VAL A 66 -22.63 21.92 44.45
N LEU A 67 -21.49 21.67 43.77
CA LEU A 67 -20.28 22.53 43.86
C LEU A 67 -19.14 22.15 42.87
N ASN A 68 -18.62 23.20 42.23
CA ASN A 68 -17.64 23.28 41.14
C ASN A 68 -16.27 22.60 41.36
N LYS A 69 -15.61 22.23 40.24
CA LYS A 69 -14.44 22.96 39.71
C LYS A 69 -14.25 22.77 38.19
N SER A 70 -13.88 23.85 37.51
CA SER A 70 -13.39 23.93 36.12
C SER A 70 -11.93 23.40 36.03
N SER A 71 -11.27 23.17 34.89
CA SER A 71 -11.45 23.57 33.48
C SER A 71 -10.56 22.64 32.61
N SER A 72 -10.61 22.55 31.28
CA SER A 72 -11.45 23.15 30.20
C SER A 72 -11.20 22.36 28.88
N ALA A 73 -12.03 22.52 27.85
CA ALA A 73 -11.87 21.84 26.55
C ALA A 73 -12.28 22.74 25.37
N CYS A 74 -11.56 22.65 24.24
CA CYS A 74 -11.94 23.29 22.99
C CYS A 74 -12.60 22.26 22.05
N GLN A 75 -13.80 22.58 21.56
CA GLN A 75 -14.46 21.87 20.45
C GLN A 75 -14.99 22.88 19.44
N GLY A 76 -14.96 22.51 18.15
CA GLY A 76 -15.31 23.39 17.05
C GLY A 76 -16.82 23.68 16.91
N MET A 77 -17.16 24.56 15.98
CA MET A 77 -18.54 24.94 15.68
C MET A 77 -18.92 24.60 14.24
N GLY A 78 -19.99 23.82 14.08
CA GLY A 78 -20.71 23.68 12.81
C GLY A 78 -21.70 24.83 12.63
N VAL A 79 -21.81 25.37 11.41
CA VAL A 79 -22.69 26.51 11.10
C VAL A 79 -24.13 26.04 10.93
N SER A 80 -25.06 26.70 11.61
CA SER A 80 -26.52 26.53 11.39
C SER A 80 -27.11 27.81 10.85
N ALA A 81 -27.89 27.70 9.76
CA ALA A 81 -28.55 28.83 9.12
C ALA A 81 -29.69 29.39 9.99
N GLY A 82 -29.79 30.71 10.05
CA GLY A 82 -30.88 31.45 10.69
C GLY A 82 -31.16 32.75 9.95
N GLY A 83 -32.15 32.74 9.05
CA GLY A 83 -32.47 33.91 8.24
C GLY A 83 -33.29 34.97 9.00
N ARG A 84 -32.98 36.24 8.74
CA ARG A 84 -33.92 37.38 8.88
C ARG A 84 -33.67 38.36 7.76
N GLY A 85 -34.69 38.61 6.94
CA GLY A 85 -34.65 39.66 5.93
C GLY A 85 -35.20 40.98 6.47
N SER A 86 -34.70 42.09 5.91
CA SER A 86 -35.34 43.41 5.90
C SER A 86 -34.87 44.13 4.63
N GLY A 87 -35.79 44.46 3.73
CA GLY A 87 -35.50 45.20 2.50
C GLY A 87 -35.84 46.68 2.62
N LEU A 88 -35.09 47.52 1.89
CA LEU A 88 -35.26 48.93 1.51
C LEU A 88 -34.00 49.30 0.69
N GLY A 89 -33.98 50.04 -0.40
CA GLY A 89 -35.08 50.63 -1.17
C GLY A 89 -34.64 51.80 -2.08
N GLY A 90 -34.14 51.51 -3.29
CA GLY A 90 -34.27 52.40 -4.47
C GLY A 90 -33.15 53.38 -4.86
N LEU A 91 -33.14 53.69 -6.17
CA LEU A 91 -32.59 54.89 -6.87
C LEU A 91 -31.06 54.99 -7.10
N THR A 92 -30.50 55.54 -8.19
CA THR A 92 -30.75 55.50 -9.68
C THR A 92 -29.73 56.38 -10.42
N ALA A 93 -29.06 55.89 -11.49
CA ALA A 93 -28.46 56.67 -12.60
C ALA A 93 -27.89 55.68 -13.67
N THR A 94 -28.46 55.52 -14.89
CA THR A 94 -28.18 56.29 -16.16
C THR A 94 -26.70 56.37 -16.55
N SER A 95 -26.21 56.05 -17.78
CA SER A 95 -26.78 55.63 -19.08
C SER A 95 -25.65 55.12 -20.02
N GLY A 96 -25.83 54.52 -21.22
CA GLY A 96 -27.05 54.05 -21.92
C GLY A 96 -27.00 54.10 -23.47
N ALA A 97 -26.20 53.25 -24.16
CA ALA A 97 -26.16 53.11 -25.64
C ALA A 97 -26.41 51.64 -26.05
N GLN A 98 -27.56 51.27 -26.61
CA GLN A 98 -27.88 51.21 -28.05
C GLN A 98 -27.00 50.22 -28.87
N SER A 99 -27.49 49.29 -29.70
CA SER A 99 -28.77 48.55 -29.91
C SER A 99 -28.77 48.00 -31.35
N ILE A 100 -29.60 46.96 -31.61
CA ILE A 100 -29.93 46.35 -32.93
C ILE A 100 -28.82 45.41 -33.46
N SER A 101 -29.05 44.22 -34.05
CA SER A 101 -30.29 43.47 -34.41
C SER A 101 -30.17 41.95 -34.09
N LYS A 102 -31.32 41.26 -33.96
CA LYS A 102 -31.47 39.80 -34.12
C LYS A 102 -32.05 39.48 -35.51
N SER A 103 -31.78 38.31 -36.08
CA SER A 103 -32.83 37.27 -36.32
C SER A 103 -32.35 36.07 -37.17
N SER A 104 -32.82 34.87 -36.80
CA SER A 104 -32.65 33.59 -37.49
C SER A 104 -33.49 33.45 -38.79
N ASN A 105 -33.06 32.62 -39.75
CA ASN A 105 -33.70 31.32 -40.06
C ASN A 105 -33.20 30.61 -41.35
N ASN A 106 -33.30 29.27 -41.33
CA ASN A 106 -33.55 28.32 -42.42
C ASN A 106 -32.66 28.28 -43.70
N GLY A 107 -32.08 27.09 -43.95
CA GLY A 107 -32.75 26.15 -44.88
C GLY A 107 -32.17 25.87 -46.28
N THR A 108 -31.44 24.74 -46.38
CA THR A 108 -31.47 23.75 -47.51
C THR A 108 -30.81 24.01 -48.88
N SER A 109 -29.76 23.21 -49.15
CA SER A 109 -29.43 22.44 -50.39
C SER A 109 -29.27 23.10 -51.77
N VAL A 110 -28.04 23.05 -52.33
CA VAL A 110 -27.55 22.57 -53.67
C VAL A 110 -25.99 22.64 -53.65
N GLY A 111 -25.15 21.83 -54.32
CA GLY A 111 -25.35 20.56 -55.05
C GLY A 111 -24.37 20.36 -56.24
N GLY A 112 -23.35 19.49 -56.10
CA GLY A 112 -22.29 19.21 -57.12
C GLY A 112 -21.02 20.07 -56.97
N LEU A 113 -19.80 19.69 -57.39
CA LEU A 113 -19.26 18.53 -58.13
C LEU A 113 -17.76 18.34 -57.74
N GLY A 114 -17.20 17.12 -57.84
CA GLY A 114 -15.74 16.89 -57.72
C GLY A 114 -15.34 15.44 -57.51
N MET A 115 -14.68 14.81 -58.50
CA MET A 115 -14.28 13.38 -58.46
C MET A 115 -12.76 13.17 -58.36
N GLN A 116 -12.39 12.16 -57.57
CA GLN A 116 -11.33 11.14 -57.77
C GLN A 116 -9.87 11.52 -58.14
N SER A 117 -8.96 11.25 -57.19
CA SER A 117 -7.83 10.27 -57.27
C SER A 117 -7.01 10.39 -55.97
N GLY A 118 -6.75 9.38 -55.11
CA GLY A 118 -6.37 7.98 -55.32
C GLY A 118 -4.84 7.93 -55.48
N PHE A 119 -3.99 7.48 -54.54
CA PHE A 119 -3.78 6.17 -53.86
C PHE A 119 -2.67 6.40 -52.78
N ASN A 120 -2.26 5.51 -51.85
CA ASN A 120 -2.85 4.42 -51.05
C ASN A 120 -1.77 4.00 -50.01
N THR A 121 -2.15 3.74 -48.76
CA THR A 121 -1.58 2.61 -47.98
C THR A 121 -2.69 2.05 -47.10
N SER A 122 -2.89 0.74 -47.18
CA SER A 122 -3.99 0.02 -46.53
C SER A 122 -3.45 -0.91 -45.45
N ASP A 123 -4.04 -0.86 -44.26
CA ASP A 123 -3.87 -1.92 -43.26
C ASP A 123 -5.22 -2.61 -43.01
N SER A 124 -5.23 -3.94 -43.08
CA SER A 124 -6.44 -4.71 -43.36
C SER A 124 -6.71 -5.80 -42.33
N HIS A 125 -7.43 -5.45 -41.26
CA HIS A 125 -8.00 -6.44 -40.34
C HIS A 125 -9.43 -6.07 -39.91
N GLN A 126 -10.42 -6.62 -40.63
CA GLN A 126 -11.81 -6.60 -40.20
C GLN A 126 -12.48 -7.95 -40.46
N ASN A 127 -13.29 -8.38 -39.48
CA ASN A 127 -14.41 -9.33 -39.59
C ASN A 127 -14.09 -10.80 -39.95
N LEU A 128 -14.02 -11.67 -38.93
CA LEU A 128 -14.28 -13.10 -39.09
C LEU A 128 -15.00 -13.75 -37.89
N PHE A 129 -16.14 -13.19 -37.46
CA PHE A 129 -17.10 -13.91 -36.57
C PHE A 129 -18.55 -13.48 -36.84
N LEU A 130 -19.10 -13.95 -37.97
CA LEU A 130 -20.54 -13.98 -38.22
C LEU A 130 -20.96 -15.32 -38.83
N GLN A 131 -21.33 -16.26 -37.97
CA GLN A 131 -22.28 -17.32 -38.29
C GLN A 131 -23.41 -17.29 -37.26
N ALA A 132 -24.64 -17.46 -37.74
CA ALA A 132 -25.82 -16.96 -37.05
C ALA A 132 -26.30 -17.84 -35.89
N SER A 133 -26.55 -17.21 -34.74
CA SER A 133 -27.59 -17.61 -33.79
C SER A 133 -28.27 -16.35 -33.24
N LYS A 134 -29.54 -16.45 -32.84
CA LYS A 134 -30.48 -15.31 -32.84
C LYS A 134 -30.38 -14.38 -31.62
N GLU A 135 -30.17 -13.11 -31.96
CA GLU A 135 -30.51 -11.85 -31.28
C GLU A 135 -29.85 -11.41 -29.95
N PRO A 136 -29.58 -10.09 -29.78
CA PRO A 136 -28.82 -9.57 -28.65
C PRO A 136 -29.70 -8.83 -27.64
N THR A 137 -29.62 -9.20 -26.35
CA THR A 137 -29.99 -8.26 -25.28
C THR A 137 -28.77 -7.44 -24.90
N ASN A 138 -28.89 -6.11 -24.85
CA ASN A 138 -27.81 -5.22 -24.39
C ASN A 138 -27.30 -5.70 -23.01
N PRO A 139 -26.03 -6.11 -22.86
CA PRO A 139 -25.53 -6.75 -21.64
C PRO A 139 -25.49 -5.81 -20.43
N PHE A 140 -25.65 -4.50 -20.64
CA PHE A 140 -25.65 -3.48 -19.58
C PHE A 140 -27.05 -3.08 -19.09
N LEU A 141 -28.13 -3.66 -19.65
CA LEU A 141 -29.49 -3.38 -19.15
C LEU A 141 -29.77 -4.25 -17.91
N SER A 142 -29.88 -3.61 -16.73
CA SER A 142 -30.21 -4.29 -15.46
C SER A 142 -31.39 -5.27 -15.62
N VAL A 143 -31.26 -6.44 -15.00
CA VAL A 143 -32.24 -7.53 -14.97
C VAL A 143 -33.62 -7.03 -14.59
N LEU A 144 -33.74 -6.01 -13.74
CA LEU A 144 -35.02 -5.43 -13.31
C LEU A 144 -35.61 -4.40 -14.28
N LYS A 145 -34.81 -3.83 -15.20
CA LYS A 145 -35.28 -2.97 -16.30
C LYS A 145 -35.84 -3.81 -17.47
N ASP A 146 -35.39 -5.06 -17.61
CA ASP A 146 -35.84 -5.98 -18.66
C ASP A 146 -37.09 -6.79 -18.23
N GLN A 147 -38.26 -6.37 -18.71
CA GLN A 147 -39.54 -7.02 -18.38
C GLN A 147 -39.61 -8.50 -18.83
N SER A 148 -38.86 -8.91 -19.85
CA SER A 148 -38.85 -10.31 -20.31
C SER A 148 -38.11 -11.20 -19.30
N LYS A 149 -36.93 -10.74 -18.83
CA LYS A 149 -36.16 -11.40 -17.76
C LYS A 149 -36.92 -11.41 -16.45
N VAL A 150 -37.57 -10.31 -16.07
CA VAL A 150 -38.42 -10.23 -14.86
C VAL A 150 -39.56 -11.24 -14.90
N ARG A 151 -40.26 -11.39 -16.04
CA ARG A 151 -41.33 -12.40 -16.19
C ARG A 151 -40.79 -13.81 -16.02
N ARG A 152 -39.68 -14.15 -16.68
CA ARG A 152 -39.03 -15.46 -16.56
C ARG A 152 -38.62 -15.76 -15.11
N LEU A 153 -37.95 -14.83 -14.44
CA LEU A 153 -37.49 -15.01 -13.05
C LEU A 153 -38.65 -15.08 -12.04
N LYS A 154 -39.78 -14.40 -12.30
CA LYS A 154 -41.01 -14.56 -11.50
C LYS A 154 -41.67 -15.92 -11.69
N GLN A 155 -41.50 -16.56 -12.85
CA GLN A 155 -42.03 -17.90 -13.15
C GLN A 155 -41.12 -19.01 -12.63
N SER A 156 -39.80 -18.91 -12.85
CA SER A 156 -38.84 -19.92 -12.40
C SER A 156 -38.52 -19.84 -10.90
N GLY A 157 -38.65 -18.64 -10.30
CA GLY A 157 -38.24 -18.38 -8.92
C GLY A 157 -36.72 -18.36 -8.73
N GLU A 158 -35.95 -18.41 -9.82
CA GLU A 158 -34.48 -18.43 -9.77
C GLU A 158 -33.91 -17.15 -9.16
N SER A 159 -32.76 -17.32 -8.50
CA SER A 159 -32.03 -16.21 -7.90
C SER A 159 -31.00 -15.61 -8.85
N PHE A 160 -31.06 -14.29 -9.00
CA PHE A 160 -30.18 -13.48 -9.83
C PHE A 160 -29.33 -12.53 -8.97
N LEU A 161 -28.31 -11.93 -9.56
CA LEU A 161 -27.39 -11.02 -8.87
C LEU A 161 -27.94 -9.59 -8.87
N GLN A 162 -27.81 -8.86 -7.77
CA GLN A 162 -28.18 -7.45 -7.70
C GLN A 162 -27.23 -6.60 -8.56
N ASP A 163 -27.77 -6.02 -9.63
CA ASP A 163 -27.07 -5.24 -10.65
C ASP A 163 -27.51 -3.76 -10.68
N GLY A 164 -27.96 -3.26 -9.54
CA GLY A 164 -28.29 -1.85 -9.35
C GLY A 164 -28.29 -1.45 -7.87
N SER A 165 -28.35 -0.14 -7.62
CA SER A 165 -28.29 0.44 -6.29
C SER A 165 -29.46 -0.02 -5.41
N CYS A 166 -29.19 -0.42 -4.16
CA CYS A 166 -30.23 -1.03 -3.32
C CYS A 166 -31.35 -0.06 -2.91
N ILE A 167 -31.15 1.25 -3.07
CA ILE A 167 -32.20 2.27 -2.98
C ILE A 167 -33.24 2.11 -4.10
N ASN A 168 -32.81 1.83 -5.32
CA ASN A 168 -33.63 1.73 -6.52
C ASN A 168 -34.23 0.33 -6.75
N VAL A 169 -33.56 -0.74 -6.29
CA VAL A 169 -33.95 -2.14 -6.55
C VAL A 169 -35.32 -2.51 -5.97
N ALA A 170 -35.59 -2.18 -4.70
CA ALA A 170 -36.89 -2.36 -4.07
C ALA A 170 -36.96 -1.66 -2.69
N PRO A 171 -38.10 -1.05 -2.30
CA PRO A 171 -38.21 -0.24 -1.09
C PRO A 171 -38.01 -1.04 0.21
N HIS A 172 -38.51 -2.26 0.29
CA HIS A 172 -38.50 -3.10 1.51
C HIS A 172 -37.20 -3.86 1.77
N LEU A 173 -36.29 -3.96 0.80
CA LEU A 173 -34.99 -4.60 1.00
C LEU A 173 -34.09 -3.78 1.93
N HIS A 174 -33.24 -4.45 2.73
CA HIS A 174 -32.25 -3.75 3.55
C HIS A 174 -31.29 -2.93 2.67
N LYS A 175 -31.12 -1.66 3.04
CA LYS A 175 -30.26 -0.69 2.36
C LYS A 175 -28.84 -0.74 2.96
N CYS A 176 -27.80 -0.64 2.12
CA CYS A 176 -26.44 -0.49 2.63
C CYS A 176 -26.21 0.89 3.26
N ARG A 177 -25.06 1.11 3.91
CA ARG A 177 -24.68 2.38 4.56
C ARG A 177 -24.82 3.58 3.60
N GLU A 178 -24.21 3.48 2.42
CA GLU A 178 -24.12 4.54 1.41
C GLU A 178 -25.52 4.87 0.87
N CYS A 179 -26.27 3.86 0.43
CA CYS A 179 -27.65 4.05 -0.02
C CYS A 179 -28.64 4.49 1.09
N ARG A 180 -28.26 4.44 2.37
CA ARG A 180 -29.03 5.07 3.47
C ARG A 180 -28.70 6.54 3.62
N LEU A 181 -27.42 6.90 3.54
CA LEU A 181 -26.96 8.29 3.55
C LEU A 181 -27.50 9.06 2.34
N GLU A 182 -27.43 8.43 1.17
CA GLU A 182 -27.91 9.00 -0.09
C GLU A 182 -29.43 9.26 -0.07
N ARG A 183 -30.20 8.32 0.48
CA ARG A 183 -31.65 8.53 0.70
C ARG A 183 -31.95 9.70 1.65
N TYR A 184 -31.06 9.98 2.60
CA TYR A 184 -31.22 11.10 3.54
C TYR A 184 -30.84 12.44 2.89
N ARG A 185 -29.78 12.48 2.06
CA ARG A 185 -29.44 13.65 1.23
C ARG A 185 -30.59 14.04 0.30
N LYS A 186 -31.10 13.08 -0.49
CA LYS A 186 -32.27 13.28 -1.40
C LYS A 186 -33.60 13.56 -0.70
N TYR A 187 -33.66 13.50 0.64
CA TYR A 187 -34.81 13.93 1.44
C TYR A 187 -34.65 15.35 2.00
N ARG A 188 -33.41 15.86 2.10
CA ARG A 188 -33.11 17.23 2.56
C ARG A 188 -32.96 18.22 1.41
N ASN A 189 -32.39 17.78 0.28
CA ASN A 189 -32.19 18.61 -0.89
C ASN A 189 -33.27 18.23 -1.91
N THR A 190 -34.26 19.09 -2.11
CA THR A 190 -35.39 18.86 -3.03
C THR A 190 -35.34 19.77 -4.27
N GLU A 191 -34.32 20.63 -4.41
CA GLU A 191 -34.32 21.72 -5.40
C GLU A 191 -32.97 21.95 -6.13
N GLU A 192 -31.96 21.08 -5.98
CA GLU A 192 -30.69 21.20 -6.72
C GLU A 192 -30.34 19.87 -7.41
N ASP A 193 -30.72 19.78 -8.70
CA ASP A 193 -30.19 18.79 -9.63
C ASP A 193 -28.80 19.27 -10.09
N SER A 194 -27.75 18.79 -9.42
CA SER A 194 -26.37 18.89 -9.92
C SER A 194 -26.05 17.65 -10.77
N ASP A 195 -25.90 17.86 -12.09
CA ASP A 195 -25.53 16.83 -13.07
C ASP A 195 -24.05 16.38 -12.91
N GLU A 196 -23.71 15.72 -11.80
CA GLU A 196 -22.45 14.99 -11.66
C GLU A 196 -22.61 13.54 -12.14
N ASP A 197 -21.78 13.12 -13.08
CA ASP A 197 -21.82 11.85 -13.86
C ASP A 197 -21.53 10.56 -13.05
N ASP A 198 -21.71 10.58 -11.73
CA ASP A 198 -21.41 9.47 -10.84
C ASP A 198 -22.51 8.39 -10.89
N ASP A 199 -22.20 7.21 -11.45
CA ASP A 199 -23.17 6.09 -11.51
C ASP A 199 -23.58 5.63 -10.09
N PRO A 200 -24.82 5.91 -9.63
CA PRO A 200 -25.24 5.67 -8.25
C PRO A 200 -25.39 4.18 -7.92
N ASN A 201 -25.16 3.28 -8.88
CA ASN A 201 -25.07 1.84 -8.70
C ASN A 201 -23.72 1.41 -8.10
N VAL A 202 -22.63 2.11 -8.44
CA VAL A 202 -21.24 1.73 -8.10
C VAL A 202 -20.98 1.87 -6.59
N ALA A 203 -21.46 2.95 -5.97
CA ALA A 203 -21.35 3.19 -4.51
C ALA A 203 -22.17 2.19 -3.64
N CYS A 204 -22.99 1.31 -4.23
CA CYS A 204 -23.79 0.37 -3.46
C CYS A 204 -23.00 -0.90 -3.10
N ARG A 205 -22.65 -1.09 -1.82
CA ARG A 205 -21.92 -2.30 -1.34
C ARG A 205 -22.54 -3.65 -1.70
N PHE A 206 -23.83 -3.70 -2.00
CA PHE A 206 -24.54 -4.92 -2.40
C PHE A 206 -24.57 -5.16 -3.93
N PHE A 207 -24.13 -4.19 -4.73
CA PHE A 207 -23.91 -4.32 -6.17
C PHE A 207 -22.94 -5.45 -6.46
N HIS A 208 -23.29 -6.29 -7.43
CA HIS A 208 -22.61 -7.53 -7.82
C HIS A 208 -22.20 -8.47 -6.66
N PHE A 209 -22.91 -8.41 -5.52
CA PHE A 209 -22.61 -9.22 -4.34
C PHE A 209 -23.83 -9.96 -3.77
N ARG A 210 -24.96 -9.26 -3.63
CA ARG A 210 -26.17 -9.80 -3.03
C ARG A 210 -27.05 -10.49 -4.08
N ARG A 211 -27.54 -11.70 -3.77
CA ARG A 211 -28.44 -12.47 -4.63
C ARG A 211 -29.90 -12.25 -4.22
N LEU A 212 -30.76 -12.03 -5.21
CA LEU A 212 -32.17 -11.75 -5.05
C LEU A 212 -33.01 -12.80 -5.78
N ALA A 213 -34.19 -13.13 -5.26
CA ALA A 213 -35.15 -14.03 -5.90
C ALA A 213 -36.56 -13.44 -5.82
N PHE A 214 -37.43 -13.82 -6.76
CA PHE A 214 -38.86 -13.54 -6.66
C PHE A 214 -39.57 -14.64 -5.87
N THR A 215 -40.32 -14.24 -4.84
CA THR A 215 -41.28 -15.15 -4.18
C THR A 215 -42.43 -15.51 -5.12
N ARG A 216 -43.17 -16.59 -4.81
CA ARG A 216 -44.42 -16.97 -5.52
C ARG A 216 -45.47 -15.84 -5.62
N LYS A 217 -45.38 -14.80 -4.77
CA LYS A 217 -46.24 -13.61 -4.80
C LYS A 217 -45.66 -12.45 -5.63
N GLY A 218 -44.59 -12.68 -6.40
CA GLY A 218 -43.93 -11.67 -7.23
C GLY A 218 -43.11 -10.62 -6.46
N VAL A 219 -42.93 -10.79 -5.14
CA VAL A 219 -42.15 -9.87 -4.28
C VAL A 219 -40.69 -10.33 -4.21
N LEU A 220 -39.74 -9.41 -4.44
CA LEU A 220 -38.31 -9.66 -4.30
C LEU A 220 -37.91 -9.97 -2.85
N ARG A 221 -36.99 -10.91 -2.65
CA ARG A 221 -36.33 -11.18 -1.36
C ARG A 221 -34.83 -11.41 -1.56
N VAL A 222 -34.08 -11.27 -0.47
CA VAL A 222 -32.66 -11.68 -0.42
C VAL A 222 -32.61 -13.19 -0.32
N GLU A 223 -32.02 -13.85 -1.32
CA GLU A 223 -31.78 -15.28 -1.32
C GLU A 223 -30.43 -15.63 -0.65
N GLY A 224 -29.48 -14.70 -0.73
CA GLY A 224 -28.17 -14.84 -0.10
C GLY A 224 -27.14 -13.92 -0.75
N PHE A 225 -25.91 -14.42 -0.86
CA PHE A 225 -24.77 -13.76 -1.48
C PHE A 225 -24.11 -14.72 -2.47
N LEU A 226 -23.26 -14.22 -3.37
CA LEU A 226 -22.44 -15.08 -4.21
C LEU A 226 -21.54 -15.99 -3.35
N SER A 227 -21.28 -17.21 -3.81
CA SER A 227 -20.21 -18.06 -3.26
C SER A 227 -18.97 -18.06 -4.16
N PRO A 228 -17.78 -18.38 -3.64
CA PRO A 228 -16.53 -18.42 -4.42
C PRO A 228 -16.56 -19.35 -5.64
N GLN A 229 -17.42 -20.37 -5.62
CA GLN A 229 -17.60 -21.34 -6.71
C GLN A 229 -18.48 -20.82 -7.85
N GLN A 230 -19.12 -19.65 -7.67
CA GLN A 230 -19.96 -18.98 -8.67
C GLN A 230 -19.19 -17.91 -9.46
N SER A 231 -17.85 -17.94 -9.44
CA SER A 231 -16.98 -17.08 -10.23
C SER A 231 -16.93 -17.52 -11.70
N ASP A 232 -17.05 -16.57 -12.61
CA ASP A 232 -16.88 -16.80 -14.06
C ASP A 232 -15.40 -16.69 -14.49
N SER A 233 -15.13 -17.07 -15.74
CA SER A 233 -13.80 -17.04 -16.35
C SER A 233 -13.20 -15.63 -16.42
N MET A 234 -14.02 -14.60 -16.62
CA MET A 234 -13.57 -13.21 -16.66
C MET A 234 -13.08 -12.74 -15.28
N ALA A 235 -13.85 -13.05 -14.23
CA ALA A 235 -13.45 -12.78 -12.85
C ALA A 235 -12.18 -13.56 -12.47
N MET A 236 -12.06 -14.83 -12.85
CA MET A 236 -10.85 -15.63 -12.59
C MET A 236 -9.61 -15.09 -13.34
N GLY A 237 -9.79 -14.60 -14.57
CA GLY A 237 -8.71 -14.07 -15.41
C GLY A 237 -8.01 -12.82 -14.85
N LEU A 238 -8.68 -12.03 -14.01
CA LEU A 238 -8.06 -10.89 -13.31
C LEU A 238 -6.95 -11.33 -12.34
N TRP A 239 -7.14 -12.48 -11.69
CA TRP A 239 -6.31 -12.97 -10.58
C TRP A 239 -5.32 -14.08 -10.98
N LEU A 240 -5.59 -14.83 -12.06
CA LEU A 240 -4.65 -15.83 -12.57
C LEU A 240 -3.65 -15.24 -13.58
N PRO A 241 -2.47 -15.87 -13.79
CA PRO A 241 -1.49 -15.39 -14.76
C PRO A 241 -1.98 -15.68 -16.17
N VAL A 242 -1.87 -14.69 -17.06
CA VAL A 242 -2.14 -14.90 -18.49
C VAL A 242 -0.93 -15.62 -19.10
N PRO A 243 -1.11 -16.69 -19.91
CA PRO A 243 -0.02 -17.41 -20.57
C PRO A 243 0.52 -16.65 -21.80
N ALA A 244 0.91 -15.39 -21.59
CA ALA A 244 1.54 -14.50 -22.54
C ALA A 244 2.67 -13.75 -21.83
N VAL A 245 3.68 -13.33 -22.60
CA VAL A 245 4.71 -12.39 -22.09
C VAL A 245 3.99 -11.13 -21.66
N GLN A 246 4.17 -10.70 -20.41
CA GLN A 246 3.56 -9.48 -19.94
C GLN A 246 4.26 -8.29 -20.60
N GLU A 247 3.48 -7.37 -21.16
CA GLU A 247 4.01 -6.17 -21.79
C GLU A 247 4.85 -5.37 -20.75
N GLY A 248 6.01 -4.87 -21.20
CA GLY A 248 6.97 -4.17 -20.34
C GLY A 248 7.79 -5.03 -19.36
N LEU A 249 7.59 -6.36 -19.28
CA LEU A 249 8.31 -7.21 -18.32
C LEU A 249 9.18 -8.28 -18.98
N ASP A 250 10.50 -8.18 -18.79
CA ASP A 250 11.47 -9.15 -19.29
C ASP A 250 11.75 -10.31 -18.30
N LEU A 251 12.56 -11.26 -18.75
CA LEU A 251 12.89 -12.48 -18.00
C LEU A 251 13.67 -12.20 -16.71
N ASP A 252 14.65 -11.29 -16.74
CA ASP A 252 15.57 -11.08 -15.62
C ASP A 252 14.96 -10.14 -14.58
N THR A 253 14.19 -9.15 -15.03
CA THR A 253 13.28 -8.36 -14.18
C THR A 253 12.26 -9.27 -13.49
N SER A 254 11.67 -10.24 -14.20
CA SER A 254 10.74 -11.21 -13.58
C SER A 254 11.41 -12.07 -12.50
N LYS A 255 12.63 -12.57 -12.75
CA LYS A 255 13.43 -13.28 -11.73
C LYS A 255 13.70 -12.37 -10.52
N TYR A 256 14.04 -11.10 -10.76
CA TYR A 256 14.39 -10.16 -9.71
C TYR A 256 13.19 -9.77 -8.83
N ILE A 257 12.04 -9.46 -9.43
CA ILE A 257 10.79 -9.25 -8.69
C ILE A 257 10.47 -10.50 -7.85
N LEU A 258 10.52 -11.70 -8.44
CA LEU A 258 10.19 -12.92 -7.72
C LEU A 258 11.22 -13.28 -6.63
N ALA A 259 12.47 -12.82 -6.74
CA ALA A 259 13.48 -12.97 -5.69
C ALA A 259 13.15 -12.12 -4.45
N ASN A 260 12.88 -10.82 -4.61
CA ASN A 260 12.66 -9.91 -3.48
C ASN A 260 11.21 -9.96 -2.95
N VAL A 261 10.22 -9.96 -3.84
CA VAL A 261 8.79 -9.80 -3.50
C VAL A 261 8.15 -11.13 -3.12
N GLY A 262 8.62 -12.25 -3.67
CA GLY A 262 7.99 -13.56 -3.51
C GLY A 262 7.90 -14.07 -2.06
N ASP A 263 8.85 -13.70 -1.19
CA ASP A 263 8.78 -14.07 0.24
C ASP A 263 7.69 -13.27 0.98
N GLN A 264 7.45 -12.00 0.60
CA GLN A 264 6.35 -11.19 1.13
C GLN A 264 4.99 -11.70 0.64
N PHE A 265 4.88 -12.07 -0.64
CA PHE A 265 3.69 -12.73 -1.17
C PHE A 265 3.34 -14.01 -0.40
N CYS A 266 4.34 -14.84 -0.09
CA CYS A 266 4.14 -16.03 0.73
C CYS A 266 3.60 -15.71 2.14
N GLN A 267 4.05 -14.61 2.76
CA GLN A 267 3.51 -14.14 4.05
C GLN A 267 2.04 -13.72 3.93
N LEU A 268 1.64 -13.05 2.84
CA LEU A 268 0.22 -12.75 2.56
C LEU A 268 -0.60 -14.05 2.45
N VAL A 269 -0.14 -15.03 1.68
CA VAL A 269 -0.83 -16.33 1.53
C VAL A 269 -0.98 -17.05 2.88
N MET A 270 0.02 -16.96 3.77
CA MET A 270 -0.05 -17.54 5.12
C MET A 270 -1.07 -16.80 6.01
N SER A 271 -1.04 -15.46 6.03
CA SER A 271 -2.01 -14.64 6.77
C SER A 271 -3.46 -14.90 6.33
N GLU A 272 -3.70 -15.07 5.03
CA GLU A 272 -5.01 -15.39 4.48
C GLU A 272 -5.44 -16.85 4.79
N LYS A 273 -4.50 -17.79 4.94
CA LYS A 273 -4.80 -19.14 5.46
C LYS A 273 -5.21 -19.09 6.94
N GLU A 274 -4.55 -18.27 7.76
CA GLU A 274 -4.96 -18.05 9.16
C GLU A 274 -6.34 -17.41 9.27
N ALA A 275 -6.64 -16.42 8.42
CA ALA A 275 -7.96 -15.81 8.34
C ALA A 275 -9.05 -16.86 8.02
N MET A 276 -8.77 -17.77 7.09
CA MET A 276 -9.66 -18.87 6.75
C MET A 276 -9.84 -19.87 7.91
N MET A 277 -8.81 -20.14 8.70
CA MET A 277 -8.91 -20.98 9.92
C MET A 277 -9.79 -20.36 11.02
N MET A 278 -10.03 -19.04 10.98
CA MET A 278 -10.94 -18.36 11.90
C MET A 278 -12.42 -18.45 11.48
N VAL A 279 -12.72 -19.00 10.30
CA VAL A 279 -14.10 -19.23 9.83
C VAL A 279 -14.65 -20.49 10.47
N GLU A 280 -15.80 -20.38 11.13
CA GLU A 280 -16.45 -21.54 11.75
C GLU A 280 -16.92 -22.55 10.69
N PRO A 281 -16.85 -23.88 10.93
CA PRO A 281 -17.20 -24.90 9.94
C PRO A 281 -18.62 -24.80 9.35
N HIS A 282 -19.56 -24.20 10.09
CA HIS A 282 -20.95 -24.00 9.67
C HIS A 282 -21.15 -22.73 8.82
N GLN A 283 -20.18 -21.81 8.80
CA GLN A 283 -20.26 -20.56 8.05
C GLN A 283 -19.82 -20.77 6.60
N LYS A 284 -20.67 -20.36 5.67
CA LYS A 284 -20.32 -20.30 4.25
C LYS A 284 -19.63 -18.98 3.95
N VAL A 285 -18.42 -19.04 3.38
CA VAL A 285 -17.73 -17.86 2.85
C VAL A 285 -18.48 -17.33 1.65
N ALA A 286 -18.79 -16.04 1.67
CA ALA A 286 -19.35 -15.33 0.51
C ALA A 286 -18.24 -14.80 -0.39
N TRP A 287 -18.54 -14.56 -1.66
CA TRP A 287 -17.61 -13.95 -2.60
C TRP A 287 -18.08 -12.56 -3.00
N LYS A 288 -17.29 -11.54 -2.68
CA LYS A 288 -17.49 -10.17 -3.09
C LYS A 288 -16.72 -9.96 -4.39
N ARG A 289 -17.43 -9.96 -5.53
CA ARG A 289 -16.82 -9.69 -6.84
C ARG A 289 -16.19 -8.30 -6.82
N ALA A 290 -14.91 -8.22 -7.19
CA ALA A 290 -14.24 -6.94 -7.43
C ALA A 290 -14.94 -6.18 -8.56
N VAL A 291 -15.17 -4.88 -8.38
CA VAL A 291 -15.84 -4.00 -9.35
C VAL A 291 -14.81 -3.01 -9.90
N ARG A 292 -14.88 -2.73 -11.21
CA ARG A 292 -13.92 -1.83 -11.86
C ARG A 292 -14.01 -0.44 -11.24
N GLY A 293 -12.86 0.14 -10.87
CA GLY A 293 -12.78 1.46 -10.26
C GLY A 293 -13.30 1.52 -8.81
N VAL A 294 -13.62 0.39 -8.17
CA VAL A 294 -14.06 0.37 -6.77
C VAL A 294 -12.96 -0.20 -5.88
N ARG A 295 -12.61 0.57 -4.85
CA ARG A 295 -11.73 0.15 -3.76
C ARG A 295 -12.59 -0.30 -2.57
N GLU A 296 -12.48 -1.56 -2.19
CA GLU A 296 -13.17 -2.08 -1.00
C GLU A 296 -12.33 -1.75 0.24
N MET A 297 -12.91 -1.02 1.21
CA MET A 297 -12.23 -0.46 2.37
C MET A 297 -12.83 -0.96 3.69
N CYS A 298 -12.01 -1.01 4.74
CA CYS A 298 -12.44 -1.32 6.11
C CYS A 298 -13.18 -0.13 6.74
N ASP A 299 -14.38 -0.34 7.29
CA ASP A 299 -15.18 0.72 7.97
C ASP A 299 -14.65 1.17 9.35
N VAL A 300 -13.47 0.68 9.76
CA VAL A 300 -12.94 0.86 11.13
C VAL A 300 -11.55 1.50 11.13
N CYS A 301 -10.72 1.19 10.13
CA CYS A 301 -9.36 1.73 9.99
C CYS A 301 -9.04 2.16 8.56
N GLU A 302 -10.08 2.32 7.72
CA GLU A 302 -10.01 2.94 6.39
C GLU A 302 -8.86 2.40 5.51
N THR A 303 -8.58 1.10 5.64
CA THR A 303 -7.55 0.40 4.87
C THR A 303 -8.13 -0.58 3.87
N THR A 304 -7.40 -0.81 2.79
CA THR A 304 -7.82 -1.65 1.67
C THR A 304 -8.06 -3.10 2.12
N LEU A 305 -9.25 -3.61 1.81
CA LEU A 305 -9.58 -5.02 1.98
C LEU A 305 -8.93 -5.82 0.85
N PHE A 306 -7.96 -6.67 1.19
CA PHE A 306 -7.23 -7.48 0.22
C PHE A 306 -8.04 -8.71 -0.22
N ASN A 307 -8.40 -9.60 0.72
CA ASN A 307 -9.12 -10.82 0.39
C ASN A 307 -10.09 -11.29 1.50
N ILE A 308 -9.66 -12.06 2.52
CA ILE A 308 -10.57 -12.52 3.59
C ILE A 308 -10.90 -11.36 4.54
N HIS A 309 -12.20 -11.09 4.69
CA HIS A 309 -12.75 -10.02 5.53
C HIS A 309 -14.16 -10.41 6.03
N TRP A 310 -14.76 -9.61 6.92
CA TRP A 310 -16.07 -9.91 7.52
C TRP A 310 -17.10 -8.82 7.20
N VAL A 311 -18.27 -9.21 6.70
CA VAL A 311 -19.31 -8.28 6.21
C VAL A 311 -20.68 -8.48 6.87
N CYS A 312 -21.33 -7.39 7.27
CA CYS A 312 -22.70 -7.42 7.78
C CYS A 312 -23.70 -7.69 6.65
N ARG A 313 -24.42 -8.82 6.75
CA ARG A 313 -25.48 -9.25 5.80
C ARG A 313 -26.63 -8.24 5.63
N LYS A 314 -26.80 -7.30 6.57
CA LYS A 314 -27.91 -6.32 6.58
C LYS A 314 -27.55 -4.99 5.92
N CYS A 315 -26.41 -4.38 6.27
CA CYS A 315 -26.01 -3.04 5.79
C CYS A 315 -24.71 -2.99 4.98
N GLY A 316 -23.99 -4.10 4.82
CA GLY A 316 -22.72 -4.13 4.09
C GLY A 316 -21.53 -3.54 4.84
N PHE A 317 -21.65 -3.27 6.16
CA PHE A 317 -20.51 -2.91 7.01
C PHE A 317 -19.43 -3.98 6.92
N GLY A 318 -18.21 -3.62 6.54
CA GLY A 318 -17.09 -4.51 6.23
C GLY A 318 -15.86 -4.20 7.07
N VAL A 319 -15.25 -5.23 7.65
CA VAL A 319 -14.04 -5.09 8.51
C VAL A 319 -12.92 -6.03 8.08
N CYS A 320 -11.69 -5.53 8.13
CA CYS A 320 -10.49 -6.32 7.84
C CYS A 320 -10.22 -7.36 8.95
N LEU A 321 -9.31 -8.29 8.67
CA LEU A 321 -8.86 -9.32 9.60
C LEU A 321 -8.39 -8.74 10.95
N ASP A 322 -7.64 -7.66 10.93
CA ASP A 322 -7.00 -7.07 12.10
C ASP A 322 -8.06 -6.45 13.05
N CYS A 323 -8.94 -5.60 12.51
CA CYS A 323 -10.07 -5.03 13.26
C CYS A 323 -11.02 -6.11 13.78
N TYR A 324 -11.27 -7.17 13.00
CA TYR A 324 -12.09 -8.30 13.44
C TYR A 324 -11.44 -9.06 14.62
N ARG A 325 -10.13 -9.36 14.54
CA ARG A 325 -9.34 -9.97 15.62
C ARG A 325 -9.39 -9.11 16.89
N LEU A 326 -9.13 -7.80 16.76
CA LEU A 326 -9.13 -6.86 17.88
C LEU A 326 -10.50 -6.83 18.58
N ARG A 327 -11.60 -6.69 17.83
CA ARG A 327 -12.95 -6.65 18.41
C ARG A 327 -13.38 -7.98 19.03
N ARG A 328 -12.97 -9.12 18.46
CA ARG A 328 -13.28 -10.46 19.00
C ARG A 328 -12.54 -10.74 20.31
N ASN A 329 -11.34 -10.19 20.49
CA ASN A 329 -10.47 -10.48 21.61
C ASN A 329 -10.58 -9.47 22.77
N ARG A 330 -11.24 -8.31 22.61
CA ARG A 330 -11.44 -7.34 23.71
C ARG A 330 -12.43 -7.84 24.76
N PRO A 331 -12.16 -7.64 26.08
CA PRO A 331 -13.15 -7.75 27.14
C PRO A 331 -14.35 -6.81 26.92
N ARG A 332 -15.49 -7.11 27.54
CA ARG A 332 -16.74 -6.35 27.32
C ARG A 332 -16.83 -5.01 28.06
N GLU A 333 -15.85 -4.65 28.89
CA GLU A 333 -16.01 -3.65 29.96
C GLU A 333 -15.11 -2.40 29.84
N GLU A 334 -14.29 -2.25 28.81
CA GLU A 334 -13.39 -1.09 28.63
C GLU A 334 -13.80 -0.16 27.48
N ASP A 335 -14.17 1.07 27.88
CA ASP A 335 -14.30 2.37 27.21
C ASP A 335 -14.74 2.53 25.73
N GLU A 336 -15.61 3.54 25.54
CA GLU A 336 -16.36 3.82 24.31
C GLU A 336 -15.53 4.38 23.13
N VAL A 337 -14.22 4.60 23.30
CA VAL A 337 -13.33 5.31 22.37
C VAL A 337 -13.29 4.68 20.95
N PHE A 338 -13.49 3.36 20.83
CA PHE A 338 -13.45 2.63 19.55
C PHE A 338 -14.80 1.95 19.22
N SER A 339 -15.87 2.74 19.25
CA SER A 339 -17.23 2.29 18.94
C SER A 339 -17.45 2.06 17.43
N TRP A 340 -17.63 0.78 17.03
CA TRP A 340 -18.00 0.44 15.65
C TRP A 340 -19.33 1.06 15.22
N LEU A 341 -19.40 1.56 13.99
CA LEU A 341 -20.61 2.15 13.41
C LEU A 341 -21.83 1.22 13.56
N LYS A 342 -22.95 1.77 14.05
CA LYS A 342 -24.18 1.02 14.31
C LYS A 342 -24.93 0.64 13.03
N CYS A 343 -25.53 -0.55 13.04
CA CYS A 343 -26.30 -1.13 11.94
C CYS A 343 -27.65 -0.41 11.71
N ALA A 344 -28.52 -0.98 10.87
CA ALA A 344 -29.91 -0.55 10.78
C ALA A 344 -30.61 -0.70 12.14
N LYS A 345 -31.41 0.31 12.54
CA LYS A 345 -32.06 0.42 13.86
C LYS A 345 -31.08 0.49 15.06
N GLY A 346 -29.88 1.03 14.87
CA GLY A 346 -28.95 1.33 15.97
C GLY A 346 -28.26 0.14 16.63
N GLN A 347 -28.40 -1.06 16.06
CA GLN A 347 -27.83 -2.30 16.63
C GLN A 347 -26.29 -2.34 16.45
N PRO A 348 -25.51 -2.80 17.45
CA PRO A 348 -24.07 -2.99 17.30
C PRO A 348 -23.76 -4.13 16.31
N HIS A 349 -22.55 -4.08 15.74
CA HIS A 349 -22.01 -5.17 14.91
C HIS A 349 -21.19 -6.12 15.79
N GLU A 350 -21.78 -7.24 16.19
CA GLU A 350 -21.04 -8.30 16.88
C GLU A 350 -20.24 -9.17 15.88
N PRO A 351 -18.97 -9.51 16.14
CA PRO A 351 -18.13 -10.32 15.25
C PRO A 351 -18.83 -11.61 14.76
N GLN A 352 -19.44 -12.36 15.68
CA GLN A 352 -20.21 -13.59 15.42
C GLN A 352 -21.40 -13.44 14.46
N ASN A 353 -21.90 -12.22 14.27
CA ASN A 353 -23.03 -11.93 13.37
C ASN A 353 -22.58 -11.46 11.96
N LEU A 354 -21.27 -11.27 11.76
CA LEU A 354 -20.71 -10.92 10.45
C LEU A 354 -20.51 -12.18 9.59
N MET A 355 -20.50 -11.99 8.28
CA MET A 355 -20.32 -13.05 7.30
C MET A 355 -18.88 -13.06 6.77
N PRO A 356 -18.16 -14.17 6.87
CA PRO A 356 -16.84 -14.28 6.25
C PRO A 356 -17.01 -14.15 4.73
N THR A 357 -16.17 -13.31 4.13
CA THR A 357 -16.27 -12.90 2.73
C THR A 357 -14.86 -12.85 2.13
N GLN A 358 -14.71 -13.27 0.87
CA GLN A 358 -13.47 -13.20 0.11
C GLN A 358 -13.64 -12.35 -1.16
N ILE A 359 -12.55 -11.72 -1.63
CA ILE A 359 -12.57 -10.91 -2.87
C ILE A 359 -11.95 -11.71 -4.03
N ILE A 360 -10.84 -12.38 -3.77
CA ILE A 360 -10.16 -13.22 -4.76
C ILE A 360 -11.02 -14.47 -5.00
N PRO A 361 -11.38 -14.82 -6.25
CA PRO A 361 -12.31 -15.90 -6.55
C PRO A 361 -11.68 -17.29 -6.36
N GLY A 362 -12.52 -18.25 -5.94
CA GLY A 362 -12.15 -19.66 -5.79
C GLY A 362 -10.87 -19.87 -4.95
N THR A 363 -9.92 -20.59 -5.54
CA THR A 363 -8.60 -20.87 -4.94
C THR A 363 -7.47 -20.04 -5.57
N ALA A 364 -7.76 -19.00 -6.35
CA ALA A 364 -6.75 -18.34 -7.20
C ALA A 364 -5.53 -17.85 -6.41
N LEU A 365 -5.71 -17.28 -5.21
CA LEU A 365 -4.61 -16.89 -4.31
C LEU A 365 -3.68 -18.08 -3.97
N TYR A 366 -4.26 -19.22 -3.60
CA TYR A 366 -3.50 -20.41 -3.22
C TYR A 366 -2.80 -21.05 -4.42
N ASN A 367 -3.47 -21.06 -5.59
CA ASN A 367 -2.88 -21.53 -6.84
C ASN A 367 -1.61 -20.71 -7.20
N ILE A 368 -1.64 -19.38 -7.06
CA ILE A 368 -0.43 -18.55 -7.23
C ILE A 368 0.64 -18.91 -6.19
N GLY A 369 0.26 -19.12 -4.92
CA GLY A 369 1.17 -19.57 -3.86
C GLY A 369 1.94 -20.85 -4.20
N ASP A 370 1.25 -21.86 -4.74
CA ASP A 370 1.91 -23.10 -5.16
C ASP A 370 2.78 -22.89 -6.42
N MET A 371 2.34 -22.00 -7.33
CA MET A 371 3.15 -21.60 -8.50
C MET A 371 4.43 -20.85 -8.12
N VAL A 372 4.45 -20.00 -7.08
CA VAL A 372 5.66 -19.30 -6.61
C VAL A 372 6.78 -20.28 -6.34
N HIS A 373 6.51 -21.35 -5.59
CA HIS A 373 7.54 -22.35 -5.24
C HIS A 373 7.96 -23.18 -6.45
N SER A 374 7.01 -23.59 -7.29
CA SER A 374 7.30 -24.35 -8.52
C SER A 374 8.20 -23.56 -9.48
N VAL A 375 7.88 -22.28 -9.73
CA VAL A 375 8.66 -21.40 -10.63
C VAL A 375 10.00 -21.05 -10.00
N ARG A 376 10.05 -20.67 -8.72
CA ARG A 376 11.33 -20.38 -8.05
C ARG A 376 12.29 -21.57 -8.09
N GLY A 377 11.80 -22.79 -7.85
CA GLY A 377 12.59 -24.02 -7.94
C GLY A 377 13.14 -24.28 -9.34
N LYS A 378 12.34 -24.09 -10.40
CA LYS A 378 12.77 -24.25 -11.80
C LYS A 378 13.81 -23.24 -12.24
N TRP A 379 13.67 -21.98 -11.82
CA TRP A 379 14.53 -20.87 -12.25
C TRP A 379 15.71 -20.59 -11.30
N GLY A 380 15.95 -21.45 -10.31
CA GLY A 380 17.07 -21.31 -9.36
C GLY A 380 16.93 -20.11 -8.40
N ILE A 381 15.72 -19.58 -8.21
CA ILE A 381 15.48 -18.39 -7.39
C ILE A 381 15.32 -18.83 -5.93
N LYS A 382 16.16 -18.29 -5.04
CA LYS A 382 16.12 -18.59 -3.60
C LYS A 382 14.77 -18.19 -3.00
N ALA A 383 14.23 -19.04 -2.12
CA ALA A 383 13.08 -18.75 -1.27
C ALA A 383 13.51 -18.82 0.20
N ASN A 384 13.20 -17.79 0.99
CA ASN A 384 13.49 -17.77 2.44
C ASN A 384 12.20 -17.84 3.28
N CYS A 385 11.03 -18.04 2.64
CA CYS A 385 9.76 -18.17 3.35
C CYS A 385 9.66 -19.45 4.21
N PRO A 386 8.88 -19.44 5.32
CA PRO A 386 8.59 -20.64 6.11
C PRO A 386 7.89 -21.77 5.34
N CYS A 387 7.28 -21.45 4.19
CA CYS A 387 6.65 -22.42 3.30
C CYS A 387 7.65 -23.34 2.56
N ALA A 388 8.86 -22.89 2.28
CA ALA A 388 9.80 -23.62 1.44
C ALA A 388 10.19 -24.99 2.03
N SER A 389 10.32 -25.07 3.36
CA SER A 389 10.65 -26.31 4.09
C SER A 389 9.54 -27.37 4.08
N ARG A 390 8.31 -27.03 3.67
CA ARG A 390 7.21 -27.99 3.55
C ARG A 390 7.17 -28.71 2.20
N HIS A 391 7.81 -28.17 1.17
CA HIS A 391 7.84 -28.77 -0.18
C HIS A 391 8.97 -29.80 -0.38
N THR A 392 9.93 -29.92 0.56
CA THR A 392 11.07 -30.86 0.47
C THR A 392 10.81 -32.24 1.08
N LYS A 393 9.59 -32.52 1.57
CA LYS A 393 9.17 -33.87 1.98
C LYS A 393 8.19 -34.45 0.95
N PRO A 394 8.57 -35.53 0.22
CA PRO A 394 7.62 -36.33 -0.53
C PRO A 394 6.56 -36.90 0.43
N LEU A 395 5.28 -36.82 0.04
CA LEU A 395 4.21 -37.51 0.75
C LEU A 395 4.38 -39.01 0.56
N VAL A 396 4.79 -39.70 1.62
CA VAL A 396 4.88 -41.17 1.67
C VAL A 396 3.48 -41.76 1.48
N GLN A 397 3.41 -42.85 0.73
CA GLN A 397 2.18 -43.50 0.28
C GLN A 397 1.24 -43.90 1.43
N THR A 398 -0.06 -43.83 1.14
CA THR A 398 -1.13 -44.44 1.94
C THR A 398 -0.90 -45.95 2.06
N PRO A 399 -0.99 -46.56 3.26
CA PRO A 399 -0.90 -48.01 3.40
C PRO A 399 -2.17 -48.66 2.82
N ALA A 400 -1.99 -49.51 1.80
CA ALA A 400 -3.07 -50.30 1.25
C ALA A 400 -3.47 -51.43 2.20
N ILE A 401 -4.77 -51.56 2.47
CA ILE A 401 -5.33 -52.69 3.21
C ILE A 401 -5.20 -53.95 2.33
N LYS A 402 -4.62 -55.01 2.88
CA LYS A 402 -4.78 -56.39 2.38
C LYS A 402 -5.16 -57.31 3.53
N THR A 403 -6.18 -58.11 3.29
CA THR A 403 -6.75 -59.10 4.23
C THR A 403 -6.35 -60.51 3.76
N GLU A 404 -6.53 -61.49 4.65
CA GLU A 404 -6.37 -62.96 4.47
C GLU A 404 -4.98 -63.54 4.80
N ILE A 405 -4.81 -64.70 5.45
CA ILE A 405 -5.58 -65.51 6.43
C ILE A 405 -4.62 -66.68 6.79
N THR A 406 -4.41 -66.91 8.10
CA THR A 406 -4.08 -68.21 8.76
C THR A 406 -2.94 -69.11 8.27
N GLN A 407 -1.98 -69.42 9.17
CA GLN A 407 -1.66 -70.81 9.57
C GLN A 407 -0.95 -70.90 10.93
N ILE A 408 -0.98 -72.10 11.54
CA ILE A 408 -0.75 -72.37 12.98
C ILE A 408 0.47 -73.27 13.18
N ALA A 409 1.31 -72.98 14.19
CA ALA A 409 2.13 -73.99 14.89
C ALA A 409 2.58 -73.51 16.29
N ALA A 410 2.64 -74.43 17.25
CA ALA A 410 3.21 -74.31 18.61
C ALA A 410 3.82 -75.70 18.96
N PRO A 411 4.27 -76.04 20.19
CA PRO A 411 4.73 -75.25 21.36
C PRO A 411 6.13 -75.71 21.86
N SER A 412 6.61 -75.22 23.03
CA SER A 412 7.10 -76.04 24.20
C SER A 412 8.18 -75.38 25.07
N ASP A 413 7.96 -75.42 26.40
CA ASP A 413 8.96 -75.45 27.51
C ASP A 413 9.94 -74.29 27.78
N SER A 414 10.42 -74.02 29.01
CA SER A 414 9.88 -73.99 30.40
C SER A 414 11.05 -73.69 31.37
N VAL A 415 10.74 -73.32 32.64
CA VAL A 415 11.60 -73.05 33.84
C VAL A 415 12.06 -71.59 34.02
N GLY A 416 11.94 -70.93 35.19
CA GLY A 416 11.23 -71.26 36.45
C GLY A 416 11.69 -70.39 37.66
N GLY A 417 10.82 -70.18 38.66
CA GLY A 417 11.10 -69.51 39.96
C GLY A 417 10.69 -68.02 40.05
N GLU A 418 9.67 -67.58 40.81
CA GLU A 418 9.54 -67.51 42.30
C GLU A 418 10.41 -66.41 42.96
N ARG A 419 9.96 -65.60 43.94
CA ARG A 419 8.64 -65.27 44.56
C ARG A 419 8.91 -64.02 45.47
N VAL A 420 8.03 -63.02 45.71
CA VAL A 420 7.18 -62.86 46.93
C VAL A 420 6.71 -61.37 47.07
N SER A 421 5.38 -61.14 47.14
CA SER A 421 4.57 -60.13 47.90
C SER A 421 5.03 -58.66 48.12
N SER A 422 4.18 -57.62 48.32
CA SER A 422 2.71 -57.41 48.35
C SER A 422 2.46 -55.88 48.51
N SER A 423 1.57 -55.20 47.77
CA SER A 423 0.16 -54.87 48.16
C SER A 423 -0.04 -54.52 49.66
N SER A 424 -0.78 -53.49 50.09
CA SER A 424 -1.73 -52.57 49.40
C SER A 424 -2.31 -51.50 50.38
N ASN A 425 -3.16 -50.61 49.87
CA ASN A 425 -4.30 -49.96 50.56
C ASN A 425 -4.11 -48.73 51.49
N SER A 426 -4.35 -47.55 50.89
CA SER A 426 -5.55 -46.70 51.08
C SER A 426 -5.94 -46.06 52.44
N THR A 427 -6.33 -44.77 52.28
CA THR A 427 -7.46 -44.02 52.89
C THR A 427 -7.36 -43.27 54.23
N SER A 428 -7.71 -41.97 54.11
CA SER A 428 -8.46 -41.11 55.05
C SER A 428 -7.73 -40.44 56.22
N GLY A 429 -8.17 -39.23 56.60
CA GLY A 429 -7.78 -38.59 57.87
C GLY A 429 -7.47 -37.09 57.83
N THR A 430 -8.52 -36.27 57.68
CA THR A 430 -8.56 -34.82 57.96
C THR A 430 -7.78 -34.33 59.21
N SER A 431 -7.06 -33.21 59.13
CA SER A 431 -7.24 -32.01 59.99
C SER A 431 -6.14 -30.93 59.81
N SER A 432 -6.54 -29.66 59.93
CA SER A 432 -5.71 -28.48 60.22
C SER A 432 -5.90 -28.13 61.72
N PRO A 433 -5.22 -27.15 62.38
CA PRO A 433 -4.53 -25.97 61.81
C PRO A 433 -3.26 -25.43 62.56
N CYS A 434 -2.85 -24.22 62.11
CA CYS A 434 -2.17 -23.10 62.80
C CYS A 434 -0.66 -23.14 63.21
N ASN A 435 0.11 -22.32 62.46
CA ASN A 435 1.06 -21.26 62.88
C ASN A 435 2.19 -21.51 63.91
N LEU A 436 3.44 -21.17 63.52
CA LEU A 436 4.21 -20.07 64.16
C LEU A 436 5.51 -19.68 63.39
N THR A 437 5.68 -18.37 63.19
CA THR A 437 6.93 -17.55 63.11
C THR A 437 8.18 -17.92 62.28
N GLN A 438 8.48 -16.99 61.36
CA GLN A 438 9.76 -16.27 61.12
C GLN A 438 10.98 -16.92 60.40
N SER A 439 11.31 -16.26 59.28
CA SER A 439 12.64 -15.78 58.84
C SER A 439 13.40 -16.49 57.70
N SER A 440 13.75 -15.66 56.71
CA SER A 440 14.99 -15.69 55.89
C SER A 440 15.21 -16.77 54.81
N ALA A 441 14.82 -16.39 53.58
CA ALA A 441 15.54 -16.60 52.31
C ALA A 441 15.99 -18.02 51.86
N LYS A 442 15.22 -18.64 50.96
CA LYS A 442 15.64 -18.99 49.57
C LYS A 442 14.50 -19.65 48.75
N GLU A 443 14.53 -19.36 47.44
CA GLU A 443 13.83 -19.92 46.26
C GLU A 443 12.90 -21.15 46.40
N SER A 444 11.68 -21.09 45.85
CA SER A 444 11.35 -21.76 44.56
C SER A 444 9.85 -21.74 44.12
N ARG A 445 9.65 -21.34 42.85
CA ARG A 445 8.69 -21.82 41.82
C ARG A 445 7.13 -21.79 41.96
N SER A 446 6.58 -21.18 40.91
CA SER A 446 5.48 -21.61 40.00
C SER A 446 4.02 -21.26 40.28
N SER A 447 3.50 -20.36 39.43
CA SER A 447 2.32 -20.61 38.59
C SER A 447 2.56 -19.91 37.25
N GLY A 448 2.05 -20.46 36.14
CA GLY A 448 2.38 -20.02 34.79
C GLY A 448 1.17 -19.58 34.00
N GLU A 449 1.18 -18.34 33.54
CA GLU A 449 0.30 -17.83 32.49
C GLU A 449 1.15 -17.17 31.40
N GLY A 450 1.09 -17.72 30.18
CA GLY A 450 1.94 -17.33 29.07
C GLY A 450 1.22 -16.42 28.08
N ASN A 451 1.31 -15.11 28.26
CA ASN A 451 1.06 -14.15 27.18
C ASN A 451 2.28 -14.12 26.25
N SER A 452 2.19 -14.76 25.08
CA SER A 452 3.25 -14.71 24.05
C SER A 452 2.77 -14.00 22.78
N SER A 453 3.00 -12.69 22.73
CA SER A 453 2.98 -11.91 21.49
C SER A 453 4.31 -11.17 21.32
N ALA A 454 4.74 -10.95 20.07
CA ALA A 454 5.99 -10.31 19.63
C ALA A 454 7.34 -10.91 20.12
N LEU A 455 7.55 -11.15 21.41
CA LEU A 455 8.87 -11.47 21.99
C LEU A 455 9.44 -12.85 21.63
N HIS A 456 8.59 -13.84 21.33
CA HIS A 456 9.07 -15.20 21.01
C HIS A 456 9.93 -15.25 19.74
N TRP A 457 9.65 -14.40 18.75
CA TRP A 457 10.36 -14.38 17.46
C TRP A 457 11.77 -13.78 17.58
N LEU A 458 11.99 -12.82 18.49
CA LEU A 458 13.31 -12.22 18.73
C LEU A 458 14.27 -13.17 19.45
N ALA A 459 13.75 -14.06 20.31
CA ALA A 459 14.56 -15.06 21.03
C ALA A 459 15.16 -16.13 20.09
N ASP A 460 14.46 -16.50 19.02
CA ASP A 460 14.95 -17.46 18.02
C ASP A 460 16.07 -16.88 17.15
N LEU A 461 16.12 -15.56 16.94
CA LEU A 461 17.23 -14.92 16.23
C LEU A 461 18.52 -14.89 17.07
N ALA A 462 18.41 -14.74 18.39
CA ALA A 462 19.56 -14.68 19.30
C ALA A 462 20.22 -16.05 19.52
N THR A 463 19.48 -17.15 19.39
CA THR A 463 19.97 -18.51 19.68
C THR A 463 20.58 -19.23 18.49
N GLN A 464 20.35 -18.77 17.25
CA GLN A 464 20.94 -19.38 16.04
C GLN A 464 22.42 -19.05 15.81
N LYS A 465 23.04 -18.17 16.61
CA LYS A 465 24.48 -17.82 16.49
C LYS A 465 25.38 -18.50 17.54
N ALA A 466 24.87 -19.48 18.28
CA ALA A 466 25.58 -20.13 19.39
C ALA A 466 25.50 -21.67 19.34
N LYS A 467 25.69 -22.26 18.16
CA LYS A 467 25.81 -23.73 18.03
C LYS A 467 26.52 -24.22 16.76
N ASP A 468 27.77 -23.83 16.60
CA ASP A 468 28.76 -24.63 15.86
C ASP A 468 30.17 -24.26 16.35
N ASP A 469 30.60 -24.88 17.45
CA ASP A 469 32.01 -24.91 17.82
C ASP A 469 32.33 -26.09 18.74
N THR A 470 33.52 -26.68 18.54
CA THR A 470 34.15 -27.79 19.30
C THR A 470 33.60 -29.22 19.10
N ARG A 471 34.30 -30.03 18.27
CA ARG A 471 35.29 -31.06 18.73
C ARG A 471 35.78 -31.97 17.60
N GLY A 472 37.10 -32.11 17.46
CA GLY A 472 37.75 -33.19 16.69
C GLY A 472 39.09 -32.77 16.06
N ASN A 473 40.22 -33.22 16.62
CA ASN A 473 41.58 -32.77 16.24
C ASN A 473 42.43 -33.87 15.56
N ASP A 474 43.55 -33.45 14.95
CA ASP A 474 44.76 -34.19 14.56
C ASP A 474 44.77 -35.10 13.30
N LYS A 475 45.45 -34.62 12.24
CA LYS A 475 46.72 -35.21 11.75
C LYS A 475 47.48 -34.29 10.75
N LEU A 476 48.80 -34.49 10.64
CA LEU A 476 49.79 -33.52 10.13
C LEU A 476 50.52 -34.01 8.85
N LYS A 477 51.07 -33.05 8.08
CA LYS A 477 52.05 -33.15 6.94
C LYS A 477 51.41 -33.41 5.55
N SER A 478 51.90 -32.86 4.43
CA SER A 478 53.20 -32.22 4.11
C SER A 478 53.15 -31.23 2.90
N SER A 479 54.23 -30.47 2.73
CA SER A 479 54.76 -29.89 1.46
C SER A 479 54.11 -28.62 0.86
N LEU A 480 54.88 -27.52 0.89
CA LEU A 480 54.62 -26.22 0.23
C LEU A 480 55.94 -25.76 -0.42
N PRO A 481 55.92 -25.10 -1.60
CA PRO A 481 56.87 -24.01 -1.82
C PRO A 481 56.29 -22.75 -2.54
N ASN A 482 56.98 -21.62 -2.32
CA ASN A 482 57.00 -20.39 -3.14
C ASN A 482 55.80 -19.40 -3.09
N PHE A 483 55.49 -18.88 -1.89
CA PHE A 483 54.66 -17.66 -1.73
C PHE A 483 55.47 -16.38 -1.45
N LEU A 484 56.74 -16.49 -1.04
CA LEU A 484 57.52 -15.35 -0.50
C LEU A 484 58.08 -14.39 -1.56
N ASP A 485 58.38 -14.85 -2.77
CA ASP A 485 59.01 -14.01 -3.80
C ASP A 485 58.06 -12.92 -4.36
N HIS A 486 56.75 -13.17 -4.36
CA HIS A 486 55.76 -12.17 -4.77
C HIS A 486 55.55 -11.04 -3.76
N ILE A 487 55.85 -11.28 -2.47
CA ILE A 487 55.74 -10.24 -1.43
C ILE A 487 56.87 -9.21 -1.57
N ILE A 488 58.08 -9.66 -1.90
CA ILE A 488 59.25 -8.77 -2.03
C ILE A 488 59.07 -7.79 -3.21
N ALA A 489 58.49 -8.25 -4.32
CA ALA A 489 58.20 -7.38 -5.48
C ALA A 489 57.19 -6.27 -5.14
N SER A 490 56.11 -6.59 -4.41
CA SER A 490 55.03 -5.63 -4.09
C SER A 490 55.44 -4.54 -3.09
N VAL A 491 56.49 -4.74 -2.30
CA VAL A 491 56.90 -3.78 -1.24
C VAL A 491 57.81 -2.66 -1.77
N VAL A 492 58.41 -2.82 -2.95
CA VAL A 492 59.34 -1.82 -3.52
C VAL A 492 58.60 -0.68 -4.25
N GLU A 493 57.48 -0.95 -4.92
CA GLU A 493 56.72 0.09 -5.64
C GLU A 493 55.89 1.00 -4.72
N THR A 494 55.47 0.50 -3.55
CA THR A 494 54.58 1.25 -2.62
C THR A 494 55.29 2.37 -1.85
N LYS A 495 56.59 2.62 -2.07
CA LYS A 495 57.42 3.46 -1.20
C LYS A 495 57.77 4.85 -1.77
N LYS A 496 56.86 5.48 -2.53
CA LYS A 496 57.09 6.86 -3.06
C LYS A 496 55.98 7.90 -2.91
N LEU A 497 54.79 7.56 -2.40
CA LEU A 497 53.72 8.54 -2.12
C LEU A 497 52.95 8.20 -0.82
N SER A 498 53.54 8.51 0.33
CA SER A 498 52.81 8.55 1.61
C SER A 498 53.54 9.41 2.65
N VAL A 499 53.08 10.64 2.84
CA VAL A 499 53.41 11.46 4.01
C VAL A 499 52.10 12.09 4.52
N LEU A 500 51.71 11.68 5.74
CA LEU A 500 50.58 12.14 6.57
C LEU A 500 49.15 11.66 6.22
N GLY A 501 48.42 11.17 7.24
CA GLY A 501 46.97 10.93 7.25
C GLY A 501 46.54 9.45 7.36
N GLY A 502 46.06 9.01 8.53
CA GLY A 502 45.72 7.60 8.81
C GLY A 502 44.31 7.17 8.37
N ARG A 503 44.15 5.88 8.00
CA ARG A 503 42.86 5.24 7.70
C ARG A 503 42.32 4.48 8.92
N LYS A 504 40.99 4.47 9.08
CA LYS A 504 40.23 3.42 9.79
C LYS A 504 39.53 2.53 8.77
N ASP A 505 39.40 1.25 9.07
CA ASP A 505 38.83 0.23 8.18
C ASP A 505 37.31 0.37 7.99
N GLY A 506 36.82 -0.01 6.81
CA GLY A 506 35.37 -0.13 6.56
C GLY A 506 34.93 -0.21 5.09
N VAL A 507 35.69 0.35 4.15
CA VAL A 507 35.28 0.43 2.73
C VAL A 507 35.87 -0.71 1.90
N MET A 508 35.11 -1.79 1.70
CA MET A 508 35.40 -2.78 0.66
C MET A 508 34.67 -2.46 -0.65
N GLY A 509 35.45 -2.19 -1.71
CA GLY A 509 35.21 -2.83 -3.01
C GLY A 509 34.22 -2.23 -4.03
N LEU A 510 33.73 -1.00 -3.87
CA LEU A 510 32.80 -0.40 -4.86
C LEU A 510 33.45 0.34 -6.03
N SER A 511 34.76 0.63 -6.00
CA SER A 511 35.49 1.35 -7.06
C SER A 511 35.80 0.53 -8.32
N VAL A 512 35.16 -0.63 -8.51
CA VAL A 512 35.42 -1.58 -9.62
C VAL A 512 34.11 -2.01 -10.32
N LEU A 513 33.05 -1.18 -10.26
CA LEU A 513 31.78 -1.43 -10.94
C LEU A 513 31.58 -0.47 -12.13
N GLU A 514 32.09 -0.91 -13.28
CA GLU A 514 31.90 -0.38 -14.64
C GLU A 514 32.54 1.00 -15.00
N PRO A 515 33.52 1.03 -15.93
CA PRO A 515 34.16 2.27 -16.44
C PRO A 515 33.25 3.24 -17.22
N HIS A 516 31.94 2.99 -17.32
CA HIS A 516 31.02 3.66 -18.25
C HIS A 516 29.87 4.43 -17.59
N THR A 517 29.84 4.49 -16.25
CA THR A 517 28.81 5.22 -15.48
C THR A 517 29.48 6.37 -14.72
N SER A 518 29.19 7.61 -15.12
CA SER A 518 29.75 8.81 -14.50
C SER A 518 29.12 9.05 -13.11
N HIS A 519 29.92 8.88 -12.07
CA HIS A 519 29.47 8.96 -10.68
C HIS A 519 30.59 9.46 -9.75
N SER A 520 30.19 10.00 -8.61
CA SER A 520 31.05 10.39 -7.49
C SER A 520 30.41 9.97 -6.17
N TRP A 521 31.16 10.09 -5.08
CA TRP A 521 30.68 9.79 -3.73
C TRP A 521 30.78 11.03 -2.83
N LEU A 522 29.69 11.37 -2.16
CA LEU A 522 29.57 12.46 -1.18
C LEU A 522 29.38 11.86 0.24
N CYS A 523 29.21 12.72 1.25
CA CYS A 523 29.05 12.32 2.65
C CYS A 523 30.16 11.36 3.14
N ASP A 524 31.43 11.69 2.85
CA ASP A 524 32.61 10.87 3.15
C ASP A 524 32.60 9.46 2.54
N GLY A 525 32.07 9.34 1.32
CA GLY A 525 32.01 8.06 0.60
C GLY A 525 30.71 7.27 0.83
N ARG A 526 29.71 7.84 1.52
CA ARG A 526 28.48 7.16 1.93
C ARG A 526 27.25 7.49 1.09
N LEU A 527 27.30 8.51 0.22
CA LEU A 527 26.21 8.91 -0.67
C LEU A 527 26.67 8.77 -2.12
N LEU A 528 25.97 7.93 -2.89
CA LEU A 528 26.16 7.84 -4.34
C LEU A 528 25.59 9.10 -5.01
N CYS A 529 26.39 9.72 -5.88
CA CYS A 529 25.98 10.82 -6.74
C CYS A 529 26.20 10.43 -8.21
N LEU A 530 25.11 10.24 -8.96
CA LEU A 530 25.12 9.98 -10.40
C LEU A 530 25.13 11.31 -11.16
N GLN A 531 26.04 11.47 -12.11
CA GLN A 531 26.34 12.77 -12.74
C GLN A 531 25.71 12.97 -14.13
N ASP A 532 25.26 11.89 -14.77
CA ASP A 532 24.54 11.91 -16.05
C ASP A 532 23.17 11.23 -15.86
N PRO A 533 22.06 11.98 -15.83
CA PRO A 533 20.74 11.40 -15.61
C PRO A 533 20.21 10.59 -16.81
N GLY A 534 20.78 10.78 -18.01
CA GLY A 534 20.38 10.07 -19.23
C GLY A 534 21.05 8.71 -19.40
N ASN A 535 22.04 8.36 -18.57
CA ASN A 535 22.80 7.12 -18.73
C ASN A 535 21.98 5.87 -18.36
N SER A 536 21.71 5.03 -19.35
CA SER A 536 20.94 3.78 -19.19
C SER A 536 21.59 2.70 -18.31
N ASN A 537 22.82 2.89 -17.85
CA ASN A 537 23.50 1.98 -16.92
C ASN A 537 23.41 2.42 -15.44
N ASN A 538 22.86 3.60 -15.16
CA ASN A 538 22.72 4.17 -13.82
C ASN A 538 22.10 3.18 -12.81
N TRP A 539 21.09 2.41 -13.23
CA TRP A 539 20.37 1.47 -12.38
C TRP A 539 21.28 0.40 -11.74
N LYS A 540 22.43 0.08 -12.36
CA LYS A 540 23.32 -1.00 -11.88
C LYS A 540 23.96 -0.67 -10.54
N ILE A 541 24.61 0.49 -10.45
CA ILE A 541 25.27 0.95 -9.23
C ILE A 541 24.24 1.50 -8.22
N PHE A 542 23.20 2.20 -8.70
CA PHE A 542 22.06 2.62 -7.88
C PHE A 542 21.50 1.46 -7.05
N ARG A 543 21.22 0.32 -7.71
CA ARG A 543 20.59 -0.86 -7.10
C ARG A 543 21.39 -1.47 -5.95
N GLU A 544 22.71 -1.37 -5.94
CA GLU A 544 23.51 -1.89 -4.81
C GLU A 544 23.48 -0.95 -3.60
N CYS A 545 23.41 0.37 -3.79
CA CYS A 545 23.11 1.33 -2.72
C CYS A 545 21.66 1.20 -2.23
N TRP A 546 20.71 1.08 -3.16
CA TRP A 546 19.28 1.03 -2.86
C TRP A 546 18.91 -0.17 -1.99
N LYS A 547 19.41 -1.39 -2.31
CA LYS A 547 19.26 -2.58 -1.45
C LYS A 547 19.74 -2.40 -0.01
N GLN A 548 20.65 -1.46 0.25
CA GLN A 548 21.18 -1.18 1.59
C GLN A 548 20.34 -0.14 2.35
N GLY A 549 19.26 0.38 1.75
CA GLY A 549 18.45 1.46 2.30
C GLY A 549 19.19 2.80 2.37
N GLN A 550 20.10 3.04 1.42
CA GLN A 550 20.84 4.30 1.31
C GLN A 550 20.10 5.26 0.37
N PRO A 551 20.04 6.57 0.69
CA PRO A 551 19.63 7.58 -0.29
C PRO A 551 20.63 7.65 -1.44
N VAL A 552 20.18 8.16 -2.59
CA VAL A 552 21.03 8.40 -3.77
C VAL A 552 20.70 9.77 -4.35
N LEU A 553 21.69 10.46 -4.89
CA LEU A 553 21.52 11.74 -5.60
C LEU A 553 21.80 11.54 -7.10
N VAL A 554 21.00 12.18 -7.96
CA VAL A 554 21.23 12.27 -9.41
C VAL A 554 21.21 13.73 -9.80
N SER A 555 22.33 14.27 -10.29
CA SER A 555 22.45 15.69 -10.61
C SER A 555 22.09 16.03 -12.05
N GLY A 556 21.83 17.31 -12.31
CA GLY A 556 21.71 17.85 -13.67
C GLY A 556 20.37 17.65 -14.37
N ILE A 557 19.29 17.23 -13.68
CA ILE A 557 17.95 17.04 -14.26
C ILE A 557 17.44 18.33 -14.93
N HIS A 558 17.74 19.49 -14.35
CA HIS A 558 17.35 20.81 -14.87
C HIS A 558 17.78 21.05 -16.33
N LYS A 559 18.81 20.37 -16.83
CA LYS A 559 19.32 20.49 -18.20
C LYS A 559 18.37 19.88 -19.24
N ASN A 560 17.50 18.98 -18.81
CA ASN A 560 16.53 18.27 -19.66
C ASN A 560 15.11 18.87 -19.55
N LEU A 561 14.84 19.66 -18.50
CA LEU A 561 13.54 20.31 -18.26
C LEU A 561 13.40 21.62 -19.03
N LYS A 562 12.16 21.97 -19.38
CA LYS A 562 11.84 23.25 -20.03
C LYS A 562 11.81 24.36 -18.98
N ALA A 563 12.97 25.00 -18.76
CA ALA A 563 13.20 25.98 -17.69
C ALA A 563 12.15 27.13 -17.59
N ASN A 564 11.49 27.49 -18.70
CA ASN A 564 10.43 28.50 -18.71
C ASN A 564 9.12 28.05 -18.03
N LEU A 565 8.83 26.73 -17.98
CA LEU A 565 7.63 26.19 -17.32
C LEU A 565 7.71 26.25 -15.79
N TRP A 566 8.92 26.28 -15.25
CA TRP A 566 9.23 26.10 -13.82
C TRP A 566 9.61 27.40 -13.11
N GLN A 567 9.34 28.57 -13.72
CA GLN A 567 9.63 29.87 -13.10
C GLN A 567 8.50 30.33 -12.17
N PRO A 568 8.79 30.92 -10.99
CA PRO A 568 7.79 31.52 -10.08
C PRO A 568 6.78 32.41 -10.79
N ARG A 569 7.28 33.25 -11.70
CA ARG A 569 6.45 34.16 -12.49
C ARG A 569 5.43 33.44 -13.37
N ALA A 570 5.79 32.33 -13.99
CA ALA A 570 4.85 31.56 -14.81
C ALA A 570 3.70 30.99 -13.95
N PHE A 571 3.99 30.56 -12.71
CA PHE A 571 2.93 30.13 -11.78
C PHE A 571 2.06 31.30 -11.31
N SER A 572 2.63 32.50 -11.06
CA SER A 572 1.86 33.73 -10.74
C SER A 572 0.97 34.16 -11.91
N ASP A 573 1.52 34.20 -13.12
CA ASP A 573 0.83 34.68 -14.34
C ASP A 573 -0.30 33.71 -14.78
N GLU A 574 -0.15 32.39 -14.57
CA GLU A 574 -1.13 31.37 -14.99
C GLU A 574 -2.17 31.00 -13.92
N PHE A 575 -1.81 30.98 -12.63
CA PHE A 575 -2.66 30.47 -11.55
C PHE A 575 -2.92 31.49 -10.43
N GLY A 576 -2.38 32.71 -10.54
CA GLY A 576 -2.31 33.71 -9.46
C GLY A 576 -3.62 34.09 -8.76
N ASP A 577 -4.77 33.86 -9.39
CA ASP A 577 -6.10 34.17 -8.84
C ASP A 577 -6.75 33.03 -8.05
N GLN A 578 -6.09 31.87 -7.93
CA GLN A 578 -6.53 30.80 -7.04
C GLN A 578 -6.36 31.19 -5.57
N ASP A 579 -7.37 30.85 -4.76
CA ASP A 579 -7.33 30.94 -3.30
C ASP A 579 -6.61 29.73 -2.71
N VAL A 580 -5.69 29.96 -1.78
CA VAL A 580 -4.82 28.94 -1.18
C VAL A 580 -4.60 29.17 0.32
N ASP A 581 -4.26 28.10 1.04
CA ASP A 581 -3.65 28.19 2.36
C ASP A 581 -2.12 28.37 2.24
N LEU A 582 -1.55 29.26 3.04
CA LEU A 582 -0.12 29.32 3.33
C LEU A 582 0.15 28.89 4.77
N VAL A 583 1.36 28.40 5.05
CA VAL A 583 1.84 28.13 6.41
C VAL A 583 3.09 28.94 6.66
N ASN A 584 3.12 29.69 7.77
CA ASN A 584 4.34 30.34 8.26
C ASN A 584 5.25 29.28 8.89
N CYS A 585 6.45 29.09 8.33
CA CYS A 585 7.39 28.05 8.75
C CYS A 585 7.86 28.22 10.21
N ARG A 586 7.92 29.46 10.74
CA ARG A 586 8.47 29.76 12.08
C ARG A 586 7.58 29.29 13.23
N ASN A 587 6.26 29.32 13.03
CA ASN A 587 5.28 29.09 14.10
C ASN A 587 4.12 28.15 13.69
N CYS A 588 4.19 27.58 12.48
CA CYS A 588 3.16 26.72 11.88
C CYS A 588 1.76 27.34 11.77
N ALA A 589 1.62 28.67 11.87
CA ALA A 589 0.34 29.35 11.69
C ALA A 589 -0.14 29.24 10.24
N ILE A 590 -1.41 28.87 10.06
CA ILE A 590 -2.08 28.81 8.75
C ILE A 590 -2.64 30.20 8.44
N ILE A 591 -2.40 30.65 7.20
CA ILE A 591 -2.92 31.89 6.62
C ILE A 591 -3.83 31.45 5.47
N SER A 592 -5.14 31.50 5.68
CA SER A 592 -6.16 30.98 4.75
C SER A 592 -6.72 32.05 3.82
N ASP A 593 -7.33 31.59 2.73
CA ASP A 593 -8.07 32.38 1.74
C ASP A 593 -7.27 33.55 1.13
N VAL A 594 -5.97 33.34 0.91
CA VAL A 594 -5.09 34.31 0.22
C VAL A 594 -4.88 33.92 -1.24
N LYS A 595 -4.61 34.91 -2.10
CA LYS A 595 -4.34 34.66 -3.52
C LYS A 595 -2.92 34.13 -3.73
N VAL A 596 -2.78 33.04 -4.49
CA VAL A 596 -1.47 32.40 -4.71
C VAL A 596 -0.44 33.32 -5.38
N ARG A 597 -0.88 34.37 -6.11
CA ARG A 597 0.01 35.43 -6.60
C ARG A 597 0.79 36.13 -5.48
N GLU A 598 0.23 36.31 -4.29
CA GLU A 598 0.90 36.98 -3.17
C GLU A 598 2.12 36.18 -2.66
N PHE A 599 2.03 34.85 -2.76
CA PHE A 599 3.16 33.95 -2.51
C PHE A 599 4.20 34.00 -3.65
N TRP A 600 3.77 33.94 -4.91
CA TRP A 600 4.70 33.91 -6.03
C TRP A 600 5.43 35.23 -6.27
N ASP A 601 4.75 36.36 -6.05
CA ASP A 601 5.33 37.71 -6.17
C ASP A 601 6.36 38.01 -5.06
N GLY A 602 6.18 37.43 -3.87
CA GLY A 602 7.11 37.52 -2.74
C GLY A 602 8.27 36.51 -2.78
N PHE A 603 8.30 35.62 -3.76
CA PHE A 603 9.20 34.46 -3.79
C PHE A 603 10.70 34.86 -3.80
N GLN A 604 11.07 35.83 -4.64
CA GLN A 604 12.42 36.43 -4.68
C GLN A 604 12.48 37.88 -4.18
N VAL A 605 11.34 38.59 -4.14
CA VAL A 605 11.29 40.00 -3.74
C VAL A 605 10.78 40.10 -2.30
N ILE A 606 11.69 40.21 -1.34
CA ILE A 606 11.36 40.15 0.09
C ILE A 606 10.37 41.25 0.52
N SER A 607 10.49 42.45 -0.06
CA SER A 607 9.60 43.58 0.20
C SER A 607 8.15 43.39 -0.27
N LYS A 608 7.87 42.35 -1.07
CA LYS A 608 6.52 41.95 -1.47
C LYS A 608 5.91 40.83 -0.62
N ARG A 609 6.67 40.23 0.32
CA ARG A 609 6.16 39.15 1.16
C ARG A 609 5.14 39.68 2.16
N LEU A 610 4.14 38.85 2.48
CA LEU A 610 3.24 39.08 3.59
C LEU A 610 4.03 39.22 4.90
N GLN A 611 3.58 40.14 5.75
CA GLN A 611 4.22 40.49 7.02
C GLN A 611 3.46 39.89 8.21
N ASP A 612 4.17 39.60 9.29
CA ASP A 612 3.58 39.22 10.58
C ASP A 612 3.13 40.44 11.40
N SER A 613 2.67 40.19 12.63
CA SER A 613 2.22 41.22 13.58
C SER A 613 3.28 42.27 13.93
N ASP A 614 4.56 41.92 13.79
CA ASP A 614 5.70 42.77 14.11
C ASP A 614 6.27 43.48 12.85
N GLY A 615 5.54 43.37 11.74
CA GLY A 615 5.89 43.96 10.44
C GLY A 615 7.03 43.25 9.72
N GLN A 616 7.47 42.08 10.18
CA GLN A 616 8.58 41.35 9.59
C GLN A 616 8.10 40.47 8.41
N PRO A 617 8.87 40.37 7.32
CA PRO A 617 8.57 39.44 6.23
C PRO A 617 8.50 37.98 6.73
N MET A 618 7.37 37.32 6.49
CA MET A 618 7.17 35.92 6.86
C MET A 618 7.92 34.97 5.93
N VAL A 619 8.37 33.84 6.48
CA VAL A 619 8.86 32.69 5.70
C VAL A 619 7.69 31.74 5.50
N LEU A 620 7.21 31.65 4.26
CA LEU A 620 5.97 30.95 3.92
C LEU A 620 6.27 29.68 3.12
N LYS A 621 5.46 28.65 3.37
CA LYS A 621 5.27 27.52 2.46
C LYS A 621 3.83 27.48 1.96
N LEU A 622 3.67 27.13 0.70
CA LEU A 622 2.38 26.91 0.06
C LEU A 622 1.87 25.52 0.46
N LYS A 623 0.67 25.44 1.04
CA LYS A 623 0.11 24.19 1.57
C LYS A 623 -0.70 23.50 0.48
N ASP A 624 -0.46 22.19 0.31
CA ASP A 624 -1.25 21.28 -0.53
C ASP A 624 -1.60 21.86 -1.92
N TRP A 625 -0.61 22.44 -2.62
CA TRP A 625 -0.79 23.02 -3.96
C TRP A 625 0.16 22.39 -5.00
N PRO A 626 -0.35 21.79 -6.09
CA PRO A 626 -1.77 21.63 -6.44
C PRO A 626 -2.58 20.82 -5.41
N PRO A 627 -3.88 21.11 -5.24
CA PRO A 627 -4.73 20.33 -4.35
C PRO A 627 -4.89 18.88 -4.86
N GLY A 628 -4.83 17.92 -3.94
CA GLY A 628 -5.18 16.52 -4.22
C GLY A 628 -4.39 15.88 -5.37
N GLU A 629 -5.13 15.31 -6.32
CA GLU A 629 -4.60 14.59 -7.50
C GLU A 629 -4.41 15.51 -8.73
N ASP A 630 -4.72 16.81 -8.59
CA ASP A 630 -4.99 17.72 -9.72
C ASP A 630 -3.73 18.17 -10.49
N PHE A 631 -2.52 17.78 -10.08
CA PHE A 631 -1.28 18.24 -10.76
C PHE A 631 -1.31 17.95 -12.27
N ARG A 632 -1.77 16.75 -12.66
CA ARG A 632 -1.81 16.36 -14.08
C ARG A 632 -2.82 17.18 -14.89
N ASP A 633 -3.96 17.50 -14.29
CA ASP A 633 -5.10 18.08 -14.99
C ASP A 633 -5.04 19.61 -14.97
N MET A 634 -4.57 20.21 -13.87
CA MET A 634 -4.28 21.64 -13.76
C MET A 634 -2.98 22.05 -14.47
N MET A 635 -1.95 21.19 -14.46
CA MET A 635 -0.63 21.51 -15.03
C MET A 635 -0.08 20.45 -16.01
N PRO A 636 -0.84 20.08 -17.07
CA PRO A 636 -0.49 18.99 -17.97
C PRO A 636 0.89 19.17 -18.62
N SER A 637 1.27 20.39 -19.02
CA SER A 637 2.58 20.65 -19.63
C SER A 637 3.75 20.39 -18.67
N ARG A 638 3.61 20.72 -17.39
CA ARG A 638 4.62 20.44 -16.35
C ARG A 638 4.66 18.95 -16.03
N PHE A 639 3.50 18.29 -15.97
CA PHE A 639 3.41 16.86 -15.74
C PHE A 639 4.18 16.07 -16.79
N HIS A 640 3.96 16.35 -18.08
CA HIS A 640 4.69 15.65 -19.16
C HIS A 640 6.19 16.00 -19.13
N ASP A 641 6.55 17.27 -18.93
CA ASP A 641 7.96 17.70 -18.87
C ASP A 641 8.75 17.01 -17.76
N LEU A 642 8.15 16.83 -16.58
CA LEU A 642 8.75 16.07 -15.48
C LEU A 642 8.80 14.57 -15.81
N MET A 643 7.67 13.96 -16.16
CA MET A 643 7.52 12.51 -16.34
C MET A 643 8.36 11.95 -17.48
N GLU A 644 8.63 12.73 -18.52
CA GLU A 644 9.54 12.33 -19.59
C GLU A 644 11.00 12.26 -19.10
N ASN A 645 11.38 13.15 -18.18
CA ASN A 645 12.76 13.42 -17.75
C ASN A 645 13.13 12.89 -16.36
N LEU A 646 12.25 12.18 -15.66
CA LEU A 646 12.57 11.55 -14.37
C LEU A 646 13.77 10.58 -14.50
N PRO A 647 14.78 10.66 -13.63
CA PRO A 647 15.93 9.76 -13.65
C PRO A 647 15.54 8.36 -13.19
N LEU A 648 16.35 7.35 -13.55
CA LEU A 648 16.11 5.93 -13.25
C LEU A 648 14.68 5.49 -13.64
N PRO A 649 14.28 5.69 -14.91
CA PRO A 649 12.89 5.57 -15.34
C PRO A 649 12.31 4.16 -15.17
N GLU A 650 13.15 3.13 -15.06
CA GLU A 650 12.71 1.78 -14.72
C GLU A 650 12.07 1.68 -13.33
N TYR A 651 12.47 2.54 -12.40
CA TYR A 651 11.94 2.62 -11.02
C TYR A 651 10.91 3.73 -10.86
N THR A 652 11.13 4.90 -11.46
CA THR A 652 10.36 6.13 -11.16
C THR A 652 9.13 6.32 -12.03
N LYS A 653 9.13 5.88 -13.30
CA LYS A 653 7.96 6.07 -14.17
C LYS A 653 6.81 5.16 -13.75
N ARG A 654 5.57 5.62 -14.01
CA ARG A 654 4.31 4.90 -13.71
C ARG A 654 4.08 3.62 -14.53
N ASP A 655 4.91 3.39 -15.54
CA ASP A 655 5.01 2.17 -16.36
C ASP A 655 6.41 1.50 -16.25
N GLY A 656 7.27 1.99 -15.35
CA GLY A 656 8.61 1.47 -15.14
C GLY A 656 8.62 0.00 -14.73
N ARG A 657 9.48 -0.81 -15.36
CA ARG A 657 9.49 -2.28 -15.17
C ARG A 657 9.80 -2.75 -13.75
N LEU A 658 10.42 -1.90 -12.93
CA LEU A 658 10.73 -2.11 -11.52
C LEU A 658 9.81 -1.32 -10.58
N ASN A 659 9.00 -0.38 -11.09
CA ASN A 659 7.93 0.24 -10.30
C ASN A 659 6.80 -0.77 -10.09
N LEU A 660 6.70 -1.37 -8.91
CA LEU A 660 5.70 -2.41 -8.64
C LEU A 660 4.27 -1.88 -8.73
N ALA A 661 4.04 -0.59 -8.49
CA ALA A 661 2.72 0.02 -8.63
C ALA A 661 2.19 -0.05 -10.08
N ALA A 662 3.09 -0.05 -11.08
CA ALA A 662 2.73 -0.25 -12.49
C ALA A 662 2.08 -1.62 -12.78
N ARG A 663 2.30 -2.62 -11.90
CA ARG A 663 1.72 -3.97 -12.03
C ARG A 663 0.26 -4.04 -11.58
N LEU A 664 -0.27 -3.02 -10.89
CA LEU A 664 -1.67 -3.01 -10.48
C LEU A 664 -2.58 -2.82 -11.72
N PRO A 665 -3.48 -3.78 -12.05
CA PRO A 665 -4.28 -3.67 -13.27
C PRO A 665 -5.19 -2.45 -13.26
N ASN A 666 -5.41 -1.82 -14.42
CA ASN A 666 -6.36 -0.71 -14.64
C ASN A 666 -7.85 -1.04 -14.33
N PHE A 667 -8.11 -2.26 -13.84
CA PHE A 667 -9.37 -2.65 -13.25
C PHE A 667 -9.55 -2.05 -11.84
N PHE A 668 -8.47 -1.97 -11.07
CA PHE A 668 -8.45 -1.36 -9.75
C PHE A 668 -8.18 0.15 -9.83
N VAL A 669 -8.59 0.88 -8.80
CA VAL A 669 -8.12 2.25 -8.56
C VAL A 669 -6.61 2.17 -8.35
N ARG A 670 -5.81 2.95 -9.08
CA ARG A 670 -4.37 3.04 -8.83
C ARG A 670 -4.12 3.87 -7.56
N PRO A 671 -3.05 3.61 -6.78
CA PRO A 671 -2.66 4.55 -5.73
C PRO A 671 -2.29 5.90 -6.34
N ASP A 672 -2.63 6.99 -5.66
CA ASP A 672 -1.97 8.27 -5.86
C ASP A 672 -0.48 8.12 -5.48
N LEU A 673 0.39 8.56 -6.38
CA LEU A 673 1.85 8.55 -6.24
C LEU A 673 2.43 9.93 -6.56
N GLY A 674 1.60 10.99 -6.57
CA GLY A 674 1.98 12.30 -7.05
C GLY A 674 1.86 12.43 -8.58
N PRO A 675 2.52 13.40 -9.23
CA PRO A 675 3.61 14.18 -8.66
C PRO A 675 3.08 15.29 -7.74
N LYS A 676 3.77 15.52 -6.62
CA LYS A 676 3.43 16.56 -5.63
C LYS A 676 4.45 17.68 -5.63
N MET A 677 3.99 18.91 -5.47
CA MET A 677 4.85 20.09 -5.54
C MET A 677 5.03 20.72 -4.16
N TYR A 678 6.26 21.15 -3.87
CA TYR A 678 6.67 21.70 -2.59
C TYR A 678 7.30 23.07 -2.83
N ASN A 679 6.55 24.12 -2.50
CA ASN A 679 6.91 25.51 -2.80
C ASN A 679 7.04 26.27 -1.48
N ALA A 680 8.22 26.82 -1.21
CA ALA A 680 8.46 27.56 0.02
C ALA A 680 9.63 28.55 -0.13
N TYR A 681 9.62 29.60 0.68
CA TYR A 681 10.72 30.56 0.77
C TYR A 681 11.96 29.96 1.45
N GLY A 682 13.10 30.65 1.35
CA GLY A 682 14.30 30.37 2.15
C GLY A 682 14.17 30.79 3.61
N LEU A 683 14.82 30.04 4.49
CA LEU A 683 15.03 30.33 5.92
C LEU A 683 16.38 31.04 6.06
N ILE A 684 16.38 32.30 6.48
CA ILE A 684 17.50 33.23 6.23
C ILE A 684 18.14 33.77 7.53
N SER A 685 17.40 33.85 8.64
CA SER A 685 17.94 34.37 9.89
C SER A 685 18.71 33.33 10.71
N THR A 686 19.50 33.79 11.68
CA THR A 686 20.20 32.93 12.65
C THR A 686 19.26 32.07 13.49
N GLU A 687 18.07 32.58 13.83
CA GLU A 687 17.04 31.85 14.57
C GLU A 687 16.34 30.80 13.69
N ASP A 688 16.16 31.11 12.39
CA ASP A 688 15.54 30.21 11.41
C ASP A 688 16.34 28.90 11.20
N ARG A 689 17.64 28.83 11.57
CA ARG A 689 18.47 27.61 11.45
C ARG A 689 17.94 26.40 12.23
N LYS A 690 17.07 26.63 13.22
CA LYS A 690 16.40 25.59 14.02
C LYS A 690 15.02 25.20 13.48
N VAL A 691 14.59 25.80 12.38
CA VAL A 691 13.27 25.60 11.77
C VAL A 691 13.40 24.70 10.55
N GLY A 692 12.45 23.78 10.38
CA GLY A 692 12.28 23.01 9.16
C GLY A 692 11.31 23.69 8.20
N THR A 693 11.60 23.68 6.90
CA THR A 693 10.57 23.91 5.88
C THR A 693 9.60 22.72 5.84
N THR A 694 10.18 21.51 5.88
CA THR A 694 9.50 20.25 6.14
C THR A 694 10.18 19.60 7.35
N ASN A 695 9.40 19.38 8.41
CA ASN A 695 9.86 18.74 9.63
C ASN A 695 10.20 17.25 9.41
N LEU A 696 10.81 16.64 10.42
CA LEU A 696 11.16 15.23 10.40
C LEU A 696 9.90 14.36 10.27
N HIS A 697 9.84 13.57 9.21
CA HIS A 697 8.77 12.61 8.94
C HIS A 697 9.32 11.41 8.14
N LEU A 698 8.48 10.42 7.85
CA LEU A 698 8.79 9.30 6.96
C LEU A 698 7.58 8.92 6.10
N ASP A 699 7.84 8.37 4.92
CA ASP A 699 6.81 7.96 3.96
C ASP A 699 6.68 6.44 3.83
N VAL A 700 5.50 6.01 3.39
CA VAL A 700 5.14 4.61 3.14
C VAL A 700 5.74 4.03 1.86
N SER A 701 6.07 4.89 0.89
CA SER A 701 6.59 4.58 -0.44
C SER A 701 8.05 5.03 -0.57
N ASP A 702 8.71 4.57 -1.63
CA ASP A 702 9.94 5.20 -2.10
C ASP A 702 9.59 6.50 -2.81
N ALA A 703 10.47 7.51 -2.76
CA ALA A 703 10.23 8.80 -3.44
C ALA A 703 11.47 9.30 -4.19
N VAL A 704 11.26 10.06 -5.25
CA VAL A 704 12.29 10.90 -5.89
C VAL A 704 11.85 12.36 -5.84
N ASN A 705 12.67 13.23 -5.25
CA ASN A 705 12.41 14.68 -5.12
C ASN A 705 13.37 15.47 -6.02
N VAL A 706 12.84 16.20 -7.00
CA VAL A 706 13.60 16.99 -7.99
C VAL A 706 13.51 18.48 -7.66
N MET A 707 14.66 19.14 -7.48
CA MET A 707 14.73 20.60 -7.39
C MET A 707 14.59 21.22 -8.79
N VAL A 708 13.43 21.78 -9.12
CA VAL A 708 13.18 22.34 -10.47
C VAL A 708 13.49 23.84 -10.56
N TYR A 709 13.50 24.56 -9.44
CA TYR A 709 13.86 25.98 -9.41
C TYR A 709 14.42 26.41 -8.04
N VAL A 710 15.46 27.26 -8.07
CA VAL A 710 16.05 27.92 -6.89
C VAL A 710 16.05 29.43 -7.13
N GLY A 711 15.28 30.16 -6.33
CA GLY A 711 15.14 31.61 -6.33
C GLY A 711 15.97 32.25 -5.23
N VAL A 712 17.15 32.75 -5.59
CA VAL A 712 17.95 33.63 -4.74
C VAL A 712 17.24 34.99 -4.65
N PRO A 713 17.02 35.57 -3.46
CA PRO A 713 16.40 36.89 -3.32
C PRO A 713 17.23 38.03 -3.91
N GLU A 714 16.55 39.09 -4.32
CA GLU A 714 17.19 40.28 -4.88
C GLU A 714 17.55 41.31 -3.78
N GLY A 715 18.81 41.76 -3.75
CA GLY A 715 19.22 42.98 -3.04
C GLY A 715 19.65 42.84 -1.57
N ASP A 716 20.01 41.65 -1.09
CA ASP A 716 20.49 41.43 0.28
C ASP A 716 21.80 40.60 0.30
N GLU A 717 22.93 41.31 0.39
CA GLU A 717 24.28 40.73 0.34
C GLU A 717 24.62 39.86 1.56
N ASN A 718 23.93 40.03 2.69
CA ASN A 718 24.21 39.27 3.92
C ASN A 718 23.68 37.83 3.90
N GLN A 719 22.83 37.47 2.92
CA GLN A 719 22.21 36.14 2.88
C GLN A 719 23.19 35.04 2.54
N GLU A 720 24.18 35.33 1.70
CA GLU A 720 25.18 34.35 1.30
C GLU A 720 25.96 33.87 2.54
N GLU A 721 26.44 34.77 3.39
CA GLU A 721 27.13 34.44 4.65
C GLU A 721 26.25 33.59 5.60
N GLN A 722 24.95 33.90 5.72
CA GLN A 722 24.03 33.12 6.55
C GLN A 722 23.79 31.72 5.98
N VAL A 723 23.66 31.58 4.66
CA VAL A 723 23.55 30.29 3.98
C VAL A 723 24.82 29.47 4.17
N MET A 724 26.01 30.06 3.98
CA MET A 724 27.29 29.36 4.19
C MET A 724 27.43 28.88 5.64
N THR A 725 27.12 29.74 6.63
CA THR A 725 27.16 29.34 8.04
C THR A 725 26.17 28.20 8.35
N THR A 726 24.98 28.23 7.76
CA THR A 726 23.96 27.17 7.92
C THR A 726 24.40 25.84 7.29
N ILE A 727 25.14 25.89 6.19
CA ILE A 727 25.75 24.72 5.55
C ILE A 727 26.88 24.17 6.42
N GLU A 728 27.75 25.02 6.97
CA GLU A 728 28.83 24.62 7.89
C GLU A 728 28.29 23.97 9.18
N GLU A 729 27.26 24.56 9.79
CA GLU A 729 26.56 23.99 10.95
C GLU A 729 25.69 22.77 10.59
N GLY A 730 25.48 22.51 9.30
CA GLY A 730 24.63 21.46 8.74
C GLY A 730 25.25 20.07 8.69
N ASP A 731 26.51 19.90 9.13
CA ASP A 731 27.28 18.65 9.15
C ASP A 731 27.59 18.08 7.74
N VAL A 732 27.74 18.96 6.72
CA VAL A 732 28.02 18.56 5.33
C VAL A 732 29.50 18.26 5.09
N ASP A 733 29.79 17.42 4.07
CA ASP A 733 31.16 17.02 3.72
C ASP A 733 31.94 18.06 2.89
N GLU A 734 33.28 17.96 2.90
CA GLU A 734 34.19 18.89 2.24
C GLU A 734 34.14 18.86 0.69
N MET A 735 33.54 17.85 0.06
CA MET A 735 33.29 17.86 -1.39
C MET A 735 32.01 18.64 -1.69
N THR A 736 30.96 18.45 -0.88
CA THR A 736 29.73 19.24 -0.94
C THR A 736 30.02 20.72 -0.67
N LYS A 737 30.83 21.05 0.34
CA LYS A 737 31.29 22.44 0.58
C LYS A 737 31.91 23.07 -0.66
N ARG A 738 32.87 22.39 -1.30
CA ARG A 738 33.51 22.91 -2.52
C ARG A 738 32.54 23.13 -3.68
N ARG A 739 31.48 22.31 -3.84
CA ARG A 739 30.40 22.60 -4.80
C ARG A 739 29.68 23.93 -4.53
N VAL A 740 29.66 24.40 -3.27
CA VAL A 740 29.06 25.69 -2.89
C VAL A 740 30.06 26.85 -3.00
N TYR A 741 31.29 26.73 -2.45
CA TYR A 741 32.26 27.84 -2.49
C TYR A 741 32.97 28.01 -3.85
N GLU A 742 33.21 26.92 -4.59
CA GLU A 742 34.02 26.90 -5.83
C GLU A 742 33.16 26.68 -7.09
N GLY A 743 31.89 26.27 -6.93
CA GLY A 743 30.98 25.96 -8.03
C GLY A 743 29.98 27.08 -8.31
N GLU A 744 29.65 27.29 -9.59
CA GLU A 744 28.55 28.18 -10.01
C GLU A 744 27.15 27.53 -9.80
N GLU A 745 27.07 26.47 -8.98
CA GLU A 745 25.83 25.73 -8.72
C GLU A 745 24.98 26.43 -7.65
N LYS A 746 23.66 26.51 -7.84
CA LYS A 746 22.76 27.16 -6.88
C LYS A 746 22.29 26.15 -5.81
N PRO A 747 22.74 26.23 -4.55
CA PRO A 747 22.22 25.39 -3.47
C PRO A 747 20.77 25.78 -3.18
N GLY A 748 19.85 24.82 -3.08
CA GLY A 748 18.44 25.10 -2.79
C GLY A 748 18.06 24.80 -1.34
N ALA A 749 18.30 23.56 -0.91
CA ALA A 749 17.88 23.09 0.42
C ALA A 749 18.91 22.14 1.05
N LEU A 750 19.03 22.21 2.37
CA LEU A 750 19.73 21.25 3.20
C LEU A 750 18.75 20.15 3.66
N TRP A 751 19.14 18.91 3.48
CA TRP A 751 18.42 17.72 3.92
C TRP A 751 19.20 16.98 4.99
N HIS A 752 18.51 16.41 5.98
CA HIS A 752 19.04 15.33 6.80
C HIS A 752 18.17 14.10 6.62
N ILE A 753 18.76 13.01 6.13
CA ILE A 753 18.09 11.71 5.90
C ILE A 753 18.69 10.68 6.85
N TYR A 754 17.87 9.81 7.42
CA TYR A 754 18.26 8.74 8.34
C TYR A 754 17.80 7.37 7.81
N ALA A 755 18.52 6.31 8.14
CA ALA A 755 18.17 4.97 7.66
C ALA A 755 16.87 4.47 8.30
N ALA A 756 16.00 3.82 7.52
CA ALA A 756 14.70 3.32 7.98
C ALA A 756 14.74 2.34 9.18
N LYS A 757 15.92 1.75 9.45
CA LYS A 757 16.19 0.86 10.60
C LYS A 757 16.42 1.62 11.92
N ASP A 758 16.79 2.90 11.86
CA ASP A 758 17.15 3.72 13.02
C ASP A 758 15.99 4.63 13.49
N ALA A 759 14.84 4.59 12.81
CA ALA A 759 13.65 5.37 13.13
C ALA A 759 13.19 5.22 14.60
N GLU A 760 13.23 4.02 15.17
CA GLU A 760 12.79 3.83 16.57
C GLU A 760 13.71 4.52 17.59
N LYS A 761 15.04 4.52 17.35
CA LYS A 761 15.98 5.27 18.21
C LYS A 761 15.74 6.77 18.16
N ILE A 762 15.33 7.28 16.99
CA ILE A 762 14.96 8.69 16.83
C ILE A 762 13.67 9.00 17.62
N ARG A 763 12.68 8.10 17.61
CA ARG A 763 11.49 8.22 18.49
C ARG A 763 11.86 8.17 19.96
N GLU A 764 12.75 7.27 20.37
CA GLU A 764 13.23 7.19 21.77
C GLU A 764 13.88 8.50 22.21
N LEU A 765 14.76 9.09 21.38
CA LEU A 765 15.34 10.40 21.64
C LEU A 765 14.26 11.49 21.73
N LEU A 766 13.35 11.58 20.75
CA LEU A 766 12.36 12.65 20.70
C LEU A 766 11.32 12.54 21.82
N ARG A 767 10.93 11.32 22.24
CA ARG A 767 10.10 11.09 23.44
C ARG A 767 10.82 11.61 24.69
N LYS A 768 12.09 11.23 24.89
CA LYS A 768 12.93 11.71 26.00
C LYS A 768 13.10 13.24 26.01
N VAL A 769 13.36 13.85 24.85
CA VAL A 769 13.49 15.32 24.72
C VAL A 769 12.15 16.02 24.99
N GLY A 770 11.02 15.45 24.56
CA GLY A 770 9.69 15.95 24.89
C GLY A 770 9.42 15.94 26.39
N GLU A 771 9.73 14.82 27.08
CA GLU A 771 9.64 14.71 28.54
C GLU A 771 10.53 15.74 29.25
N GLU A 772 11.79 15.93 28.81
CA GLU A 772 12.72 16.94 29.34
C GLU A 772 12.23 18.39 29.13
N GLN A 773 11.44 18.63 28.08
CA GLN A 773 10.79 19.93 27.81
C GLN A 773 9.42 20.08 28.51
N GLY A 774 8.96 19.08 29.26
CA GLY A 774 7.68 19.12 29.98
C GLY A 774 6.45 18.85 29.09
N GLN A 775 6.61 18.18 27.95
CA GLN A 775 5.50 17.76 27.11
C GLN A 775 4.82 16.51 27.70
N GLU A 776 3.53 16.62 28.06
CA GLU A 776 2.71 15.46 28.45
C GLU A 776 2.19 14.74 27.19
N ASN A 777 3.00 13.81 26.67
CA ASN A 777 2.69 13.07 25.44
C ASN A 777 1.82 11.81 25.74
N PRO A 778 0.74 11.56 24.98
CA PRO A 778 -0.07 10.34 25.07
C PRO A 778 0.74 9.04 24.85
N PRO A 779 0.28 7.88 25.34
CA PRO A 779 0.96 6.59 25.13
C PRO A 779 1.07 6.15 23.66
N ASP A 780 0.27 6.74 22.77
CA ASP A 780 0.22 6.51 21.33
C ASP A 780 0.86 7.63 20.49
N HIS A 781 1.50 8.63 21.13
CA HIS A 781 2.25 9.70 20.44
C HIS A 781 3.49 9.15 19.70
N ASP A 782 3.62 9.49 18.42
CA ASP A 782 4.78 9.16 17.60
C ASP A 782 5.37 10.46 17.00
N PRO A 783 6.49 10.96 17.54
CA PRO A 783 7.04 12.27 17.17
C PRO A 783 7.53 12.36 15.72
N ILE A 784 7.70 11.23 15.01
CA ILE A 784 8.02 11.23 13.58
C ILE A 784 6.74 11.32 12.73
N HIS A 785 5.65 10.68 13.17
CA HIS A 785 4.38 10.76 12.46
C HIS A 785 3.67 12.08 12.69
N ASP A 786 3.78 12.68 13.88
CA ASP A 786 3.18 13.98 14.20
C ASP A 786 3.87 15.16 13.51
N GLN A 787 5.00 14.93 12.82
CA GLN A 787 5.78 15.90 12.03
C GLN A 787 6.10 17.20 12.81
N SER A 788 6.26 17.09 14.13
CA SER A 788 6.37 18.21 15.05
C SER A 788 7.80 18.67 15.33
N TRP A 789 8.80 17.88 14.91
CA TRP A 789 10.21 18.09 15.24
C TRP A 789 11.09 18.42 14.03
N TYR A 790 12.06 19.31 14.23
CA TYR A 790 13.22 19.47 13.36
C TYR A 790 14.49 19.22 14.18
N LEU A 791 15.36 18.34 13.71
CA LEU A 791 16.62 18.01 14.37
C LEU A 791 17.65 19.09 14.04
N ASP A 792 17.76 20.09 14.93
CA ASP A 792 18.82 21.10 14.90
C ASP A 792 20.20 20.49 15.20
N GLN A 793 21.27 21.30 15.14
CA GLN A 793 22.64 20.81 15.36
C GLN A 793 22.81 20.13 16.74
N VAL A 794 22.11 20.61 17.78
CA VAL A 794 22.19 20.05 19.13
C VAL A 794 21.52 18.67 19.17
N LEU A 795 20.32 18.55 18.61
CA LEU A 795 19.60 17.28 18.55
C LEU A 795 20.29 16.25 17.65
N ARG A 796 20.87 16.66 16.51
CA ARG A 796 21.66 15.75 15.64
C ARG A 796 22.92 15.23 16.33
N ARG A 797 23.65 16.10 17.03
CA ARG A 797 24.83 15.69 17.83
C ARG A 797 24.43 14.71 18.93
N ARG A 798 23.37 15.03 19.68
CA ARG A 798 22.85 14.18 20.75
C ARG A 798 22.36 12.81 20.25
N LEU A 799 21.70 12.78 19.10
CA LEU A 799 21.27 11.54 18.42
C LEU A 799 22.47 10.63 18.07
N TYR A 800 23.58 11.22 17.62
CA TYR A 800 24.81 10.49 17.36
C TYR A 800 25.49 10.01 18.65
N GLU A 801 25.63 10.88 19.65
CA GLU A 801 26.33 10.59 20.90
C GLU A 801 25.60 9.58 21.80
N GLU A 802 24.27 9.69 21.96
CA GLU A 802 23.49 8.81 22.84
C GLU A 802 23.05 7.49 22.15
N TYR A 803 22.74 7.52 20.84
CA TYR A 803 22.13 6.38 20.13
C TYR A 803 22.98 5.80 18.99
N GLY A 804 24.14 6.40 18.69
CA GLY A 804 25.03 5.97 17.61
C GLY A 804 24.42 6.11 16.22
N VAL A 805 23.42 6.99 16.04
CA VAL A 805 22.71 7.17 14.76
C VAL A 805 23.34 8.32 13.99
N GLN A 806 23.86 8.02 12.79
CA GLN A 806 24.39 9.00 11.85
C GLN A 806 23.54 8.99 10.57
N GLY A 807 23.09 10.18 10.16
CA GLY A 807 22.38 10.37 8.89
C GLY A 807 23.29 10.73 7.71
N TRP A 808 22.66 11.19 6.64
CA TRP A 808 23.28 11.88 5.51
C TRP A 808 22.83 13.34 5.53
N ALA A 809 23.78 14.28 5.62
CA ALA A 809 23.56 15.69 5.38
C ALA A 809 23.80 15.97 3.89
N ILE A 810 22.77 16.45 3.18
CA ILE A 810 22.79 16.59 1.72
C ILE A 810 22.35 18.00 1.34
N VAL A 811 23.19 18.75 0.62
CA VAL A 811 22.76 19.98 -0.05
C VAL A 811 22.21 19.61 -1.43
N GLN A 812 20.93 19.87 -1.65
CA GLN A 812 20.26 19.68 -2.93
C GLN A 812 20.36 20.97 -3.76
N PHE A 813 21.10 20.91 -4.88
CA PHE A 813 21.25 22.02 -5.80
C PHE A 813 20.15 22.04 -6.87
N LEU A 814 20.09 23.10 -7.68
CA LEU A 814 19.20 23.18 -8.84
C LEU A 814 19.37 21.94 -9.76
N GLY A 815 18.28 21.21 -9.99
CA GLY A 815 18.25 19.99 -10.79
C GLY A 815 18.87 18.75 -10.15
N ASP A 816 19.20 18.77 -8.85
CA ASP A 816 19.49 17.55 -8.11
C ASP A 816 18.18 16.82 -7.76
N ALA A 817 18.11 15.54 -8.14
CA ALA A 817 17.09 14.60 -7.73
C ALA A 817 17.59 13.74 -6.55
N VAL A 818 16.92 13.85 -5.42
CA VAL A 818 17.20 13.07 -4.21
C VAL A 818 16.25 11.88 -4.15
N PHE A 819 16.78 10.66 -4.05
CA PHE A 819 16.01 9.43 -3.87
C PHE A 819 15.94 9.07 -2.38
N ILE A 820 14.72 8.92 -1.86
CA ILE A 820 14.44 8.63 -0.45
C ILE A 820 13.85 7.22 -0.31
N PRO A 821 14.51 6.28 0.40
CA PRO A 821 14.00 4.93 0.65
C PRO A 821 12.73 4.92 1.50
N ALA A 822 11.79 4.01 1.21
CA ALA A 822 10.58 3.86 2.00
C ALA A 822 10.85 3.67 3.51
N GLY A 823 10.26 4.54 4.33
CA GLY A 823 10.43 4.58 5.77
C GLY A 823 11.70 5.22 6.30
N ALA A 824 12.52 5.86 5.46
CA ALA A 824 13.67 6.66 5.89
C ALA A 824 13.19 8.00 6.52
N PRO A 825 13.43 8.24 7.83
CA PRO A 825 13.10 9.53 8.43
C PRO A 825 13.94 10.63 7.79
N HIS A 826 13.31 11.74 7.41
CA HIS A 826 14.00 12.85 6.77
C HIS A 826 13.33 14.21 7.04
N GLN A 827 14.13 15.27 6.95
CA GLN A 827 13.74 16.67 7.15
C GLN A 827 14.39 17.58 6.12
N VAL A 828 13.80 18.75 5.86
CA VAL A 828 14.24 19.70 4.82
C VAL A 828 14.23 21.12 5.33
N HIS A 829 15.35 21.83 5.10
CA HIS A 829 15.54 23.24 5.41
C HIS A 829 15.93 23.99 4.13
N ASN A 830 15.06 24.86 3.63
CA ASN A 830 15.34 25.70 2.46
C ASN A 830 16.38 26.77 2.78
N LEU A 831 17.48 26.79 2.04
CA LEU A 831 18.50 27.84 2.10
C LEU A 831 18.03 29.07 1.30
N TYR A 832 17.46 28.85 0.12
CA TYR A 832 16.80 29.86 -0.70
C TYR A 832 15.37 29.43 -1.06
N SER A 833 14.60 30.30 -1.71
CA SER A 833 13.24 29.96 -2.13
C SER A 833 13.26 28.85 -3.18
N CYS A 834 12.54 27.75 -2.93
CA CYS A 834 12.65 26.51 -3.72
C CYS A 834 11.31 26.06 -4.28
N ILE A 835 11.32 25.60 -5.53
CA ILE A 835 10.26 24.79 -6.15
C ILE A 835 10.83 23.38 -6.30
N LYS A 836 10.22 22.41 -5.63
CA LYS A 836 10.56 20.99 -5.75
C LYS A 836 9.34 20.21 -6.21
N VAL A 837 9.54 19.14 -6.98
CA VAL A 837 8.49 18.19 -7.34
C VAL A 837 8.93 16.79 -6.97
N ALA A 838 8.06 15.99 -6.35
CA ALA A 838 8.32 14.59 -6.04
C ALA A 838 7.34 13.65 -6.72
N GLU A 839 7.81 12.47 -7.13
CA GLU A 839 6.99 11.32 -7.56
C GLU A 839 7.32 10.13 -6.65
N ASP A 840 6.29 9.46 -6.16
CA ASP A 840 6.39 8.24 -5.37
C ASP A 840 6.48 7.01 -6.28
N PHE A 841 7.16 5.97 -5.80
CA PHE A 841 7.20 4.66 -6.45
C PHE A 841 7.29 3.53 -5.41
N VAL A 842 7.19 2.28 -5.87
CA VAL A 842 7.33 1.11 -4.99
C VAL A 842 8.36 0.16 -5.60
N SER A 843 9.57 0.13 -5.04
CA SER A 843 10.65 -0.72 -5.54
C SER A 843 10.56 -2.17 -5.04
N PRO A 844 11.15 -3.16 -5.74
CA PRO A 844 11.19 -4.54 -5.28
C PRO A 844 12.01 -4.73 -3.99
N GLU A 845 13.03 -3.89 -3.79
CA GLU A 845 13.89 -3.88 -2.60
C GLU A 845 13.12 -3.47 -1.34
N HIS A 846 12.30 -2.41 -1.42
CA HIS A 846 11.65 -1.80 -0.26
C HIS A 846 10.18 -2.18 -0.06
N VAL A 847 9.58 -3.00 -0.92
CA VAL A 847 8.17 -3.44 -0.76
C VAL A 847 7.88 -4.07 0.62
N ARG A 848 8.88 -4.68 1.27
CA ARG A 848 8.78 -5.19 2.66
C ARG A 848 8.66 -4.06 3.69
N HIS A 849 9.40 -2.96 3.49
CA HIS A 849 9.28 -1.76 4.31
C HIS A 849 7.92 -1.11 4.10
N CYS A 850 7.50 -0.92 2.85
CA CYS A 850 6.17 -0.41 2.49
C CYS A 850 5.06 -1.22 3.18
N PHE A 851 5.15 -2.56 3.13
CA PHE A 851 4.18 -3.46 3.76
C PHE A 851 4.11 -3.31 5.29
N ARG A 852 5.27 -3.24 5.95
CA ARG A 852 5.36 -3.04 7.41
C ARG A 852 4.82 -1.67 7.81
N LEU A 853 5.23 -0.61 7.12
CA LEU A 853 4.78 0.77 7.39
C LEU A 853 3.26 0.86 7.21
N THR A 854 2.71 0.31 6.13
CA THR A 854 1.25 0.23 5.89
C THR A 854 0.49 -0.55 6.98
N GLN A 855 1.18 -1.28 7.87
CA GLN A 855 0.62 -1.88 9.08
C GLN A 855 0.83 -1.00 10.32
N GLU A 856 2.00 -0.35 10.47
CA GLU A 856 2.30 0.61 11.54
C GLU A 856 1.32 1.81 11.50
N PHE A 857 1.19 2.47 10.34
CA PHE A 857 0.31 3.63 10.11
C PHE A 857 -1.18 3.40 10.50
N ARG A 858 -1.66 2.15 10.51
CA ARG A 858 -3.04 1.78 10.92
C ARG A 858 -3.32 1.99 12.41
N HIS A 859 -2.27 2.06 13.21
CA HIS A 859 -2.37 2.22 14.66
C HIS A 859 -2.30 3.69 15.09
N LEU A 860 -2.03 4.61 14.14
CA LEU A 860 -2.12 6.04 14.37
C LEU A 860 -3.57 6.49 14.49
N SER A 861 -3.77 7.69 15.03
CA SER A 861 -5.08 8.32 15.17
C SER A 861 -5.81 8.43 13.82
N THR A 862 -7.14 8.33 13.84
CA THR A 862 -8.00 8.46 12.64
C THR A 862 -7.96 9.85 12.01
N THR A 863 -7.44 10.85 12.72
CA THR A 863 -7.18 12.21 12.23
C THR A 863 -5.83 12.36 11.51
N HIS A 864 -4.98 11.32 11.53
CA HIS A 864 -3.67 11.36 10.90
C HIS A 864 -3.78 11.23 9.37
N THR A 865 -3.08 12.10 8.62
CA THR A 865 -3.17 12.17 7.14
C THR A 865 -2.75 10.90 6.41
N ASN A 866 -2.00 10.01 7.09
CA ASN A 866 -1.54 8.72 6.58
C ASN A 866 -2.21 7.52 7.29
N HIS A 867 -3.32 7.73 8.04
CA HIS A 867 -4.08 6.63 8.66
C HIS A 867 -4.61 5.63 7.63
N GLU A 868 -5.08 6.13 6.48
CA GLU A 868 -5.53 5.31 5.36
C GLU A 868 -4.37 4.59 4.66
N ASP A 869 -4.52 3.29 4.39
CA ASP A 869 -3.65 2.58 3.43
C ASP A 869 -3.97 3.10 2.03
N LYS A 870 -3.23 4.13 1.57
CA LYS A 870 -3.36 4.75 0.25
C LYS A 870 -2.70 3.92 -0.86
N LEU A 871 -1.61 3.19 -0.58
CA LEU A 871 -0.81 2.46 -1.57
C LEU A 871 -1.41 1.14 -2.09
N GLN A 872 -2.28 0.45 -1.34
CA GLN A 872 -2.75 -0.91 -1.67
C GLN A 872 -1.62 -1.95 -1.79
N VAL A 873 -0.59 -1.87 -0.93
CA VAL A 873 0.64 -2.69 -1.04
C VAL A 873 0.38 -4.19 -1.20
N LYS A 874 -0.68 -4.73 -0.57
CA LYS A 874 -1.10 -6.14 -0.73
C LYS A 874 -1.51 -6.50 -2.16
N ASN A 875 -2.24 -5.63 -2.85
CA ASN A 875 -2.62 -5.82 -4.26
C ASN A 875 -1.40 -5.70 -5.17
N ILE A 876 -0.52 -4.73 -4.91
CA ILE A 876 0.74 -4.54 -5.64
C ILE A 876 1.61 -5.80 -5.57
N ILE A 877 1.86 -6.32 -4.36
CA ILE A 877 2.62 -7.58 -4.14
C ILE A 877 1.98 -8.75 -4.91
N TYR A 878 0.64 -8.87 -4.86
CA TYR A 878 -0.08 -9.94 -5.55
C TYR A 878 0.13 -9.90 -7.06
N HIS A 879 -0.11 -8.74 -7.69
CA HIS A 879 -0.05 -8.61 -9.13
C HIS A 879 1.39 -8.65 -9.67
N ALA A 880 2.35 -8.06 -8.97
CA ALA A 880 3.77 -8.18 -9.32
C ALA A 880 4.25 -9.65 -9.37
N VAL A 881 3.85 -10.46 -8.39
CA VAL A 881 4.20 -11.90 -8.36
C VAL A 881 3.41 -12.70 -9.40
N LYS A 882 2.12 -12.43 -9.59
CA LYS A 882 1.27 -13.04 -10.64
C LYS A 882 1.91 -12.87 -12.02
N ASP A 883 2.37 -11.66 -12.32
CA ASP A 883 2.86 -11.26 -13.64
C ASP A 883 4.29 -11.77 -13.91
N ALA A 884 5.16 -11.75 -12.90
CA ALA A 884 6.47 -12.39 -12.96
C ALA A 884 6.34 -13.90 -13.21
N ILE A 885 5.39 -14.58 -12.54
CA ILE A 885 5.08 -16.01 -12.79
C ILE A 885 4.58 -16.24 -14.21
N GLY A 886 3.65 -15.40 -14.71
CA GLY A 886 3.14 -15.49 -16.08
C GLY A 886 4.25 -15.40 -17.12
N THR A 887 5.13 -14.41 -16.96
CA THR A 887 6.27 -14.17 -17.85
C THR A 887 7.29 -15.32 -17.82
N LEU A 888 7.70 -15.78 -16.62
CA LEU A 888 8.62 -16.90 -16.47
C LEU A 888 8.05 -18.18 -17.12
N LYS A 889 6.77 -18.49 -16.92
CA LYS A 889 6.10 -19.64 -17.55
C LYS A 889 5.94 -19.53 -19.06
N ALA A 890 5.72 -18.32 -19.58
CA ALA A 890 5.70 -18.08 -21.02
C ALA A 890 7.09 -18.34 -21.64
N HIS A 891 8.18 -18.04 -20.92
CA HIS A 891 9.54 -18.38 -21.34
C HIS A 891 9.87 -19.88 -21.19
N GLU A 892 9.42 -20.56 -20.14
CA GLU A 892 9.53 -22.04 -20.04
C GLU A 892 8.91 -22.72 -21.26
N SER A 893 7.74 -22.26 -21.68
CA SER A 893 6.99 -22.82 -22.82
C SER A 893 7.66 -22.59 -24.18
N LYS A 894 8.59 -21.63 -24.27
CA LYS A 894 9.44 -21.40 -25.45
C LYS A 894 10.70 -22.27 -25.42
N LEU A 895 11.31 -22.45 -24.24
CA LEU A 895 12.48 -23.31 -24.04
C LEU A 895 12.17 -24.81 -24.15
N ALA A 896 10.93 -25.20 -23.90
CA ALA A 896 10.46 -26.59 -23.98
C ALA A 896 9.99 -27.02 -25.39
N ARG A 897 10.15 -26.18 -26.41
CA ARG A 897 9.95 -26.58 -27.82
C ARG A 897 11.32 -26.93 -28.43
N PRO A 898 11.52 -28.18 -28.88
CA PRO A 898 12.77 -28.60 -29.54
C PRO A 898 12.92 -27.99 -30.94
#